data_AF-A0A553EXE5-F1
#
_entry.id   AF-A0A553EXE5-F1
#
_cell.length_a   1.000
_cell.length_b   1.000
_cell.length_c   1.000
_cell.angle_alpha   90.00
_cell.angle_beta   90.00
_cell.angle_gamma   90.00
#
_symmetry.space_group_name_H-M   'P 1'
#
loop_
_entity.id
_entity.type
_entity.pdbx_description
1 polymer ?
#
loop_
_entity_poly.entity_id
_entity_poly.type
_entity_poly.pdbx_seq_one_letter_code
_entity_poly.pdbx_strand_id
1 'polypeptide(L)'
;MMDKKKHSPFYKREFFYPAVRIYSLLFLFFSVACSNHDATQDESGFGTGSRHWIGPDYWANPLQDWEMQDGSVICNVAKPGRNLHHLSYEVNGRPGNFRTTVEVKVLNDLPPGKDNWVGFEIGKKGKFDDYRDDAIYGKGIKTGITTSGRVFARNDVTEVTGTESINAELLKNGLSLSVIIDHIDGGNAQMTFNVARLSGEIISSLKFNDWEGSEYQGSFALVSHFTPPDRKTVHPGAAFTNWQSEGSKLVYDKTRRLGPLLFAQYTQQQAEVKMSVQMMPVGANDGKEVWLEMLNDEQWVKIGTSEIDPGSRTAHFRFVNPSPVSDTPYRVCYTYQDRHTMSTDTLMGTIRAEPGKKDEVVIAALSCNRDLGFPAKDLVQAIKYHHPDLLFFGGDQIYEGNGGFGTQRTPTDKATLDYLRKWYQFGWAFGELTNHFPTVTIPDDHDVYHGNLWGEAGRPVPDSLGQGAKAQDYGGYKMPAEWVNMVQKSQTWHLPDPIDPEPVQQGIKVYFTELRYGGVSFAILEDRKWKSAPKNLLPEADIYNGWPLNTMWDARTQSNTDKATLLGDRQQRFLEDWSKDWSGGAWMKVLLSQTIFHNIGTLPKSAVNDNVVPKLKIMKPGEYPPDDRPVSDFDTNGWPQQGRDRAIKTLRKAFAFHIAGDQHLGSTSQYGVEGYSDGGYAFCVPAISNIWPRRWFPFRSGIDPFPTNPRVTGGFLDGFGNKMTVHAVANPVSTGQEPFELYDRAAGYGIVRLNRNTRDIVMECWPRFQDLSKGTGVQYPGWPIRINQLDNYGKKAVAHLPEIEVEGMENPVIEVISESGGELIYSVRIKGRSFQAKVFDTGTYTVRLGDPDVEMKVVKNIKPGSNEKIRFSFK
;
A
#
# COMPACT_ATOMS: atom_id res chain seq x y z
N MET A 1 27.67 46.19 -39.86
CA MET A 1 28.83 46.24 -38.96
C MET A 1 28.83 44.93 -38.18
N MET A 2 29.42 43.86 -38.72
CA MET A 2 30.75 43.30 -38.37
C MET A 2 30.91 43.07 -36.86
N ASP A 3 31.20 41.88 -36.32
CA ASP A 3 32.17 40.86 -36.76
C ASP A 3 31.87 39.51 -36.02
N LYS A 4 31.84 38.34 -36.69
CA LYS A 4 32.89 37.29 -36.85
C LYS A 4 32.65 36.01 -36.03
N LYS A 5 32.56 34.88 -36.75
CA LYS A 5 32.67 33.49 -36.27
C LYS A 5 34.06 32.92 -36.67
N LYS A 6 34.68 32.10 -35.81
CA LYS A 6 35.49 30.90 -36.15
C LYS A 6 35.88 30.07 -34.91
N HIS A 7 36.32 28.84 -35.18
CA HIS A 7 36.28 27.58 -34.41
C HIS A 7 37.37 27.27 -33.35
N SER A 8 36.98 26.46 -32.33
CA SER A 8 37.59 25.24 -31.70
C SER A 8 38.94 25.32 -30.93
N PRO A 9 39.37 24.38 -30.03
CA PRO A 9 38.77 23.13 -29.46
C PRO A 9 38.81 23.02 -27.90
N PHE A 10 38.32 21.92 -27.27
CA PHE A 10 39.05 21.07 -26.28
C PHE A 10 38.15 19.97 -25.63
N TYR A 11 38.57 18.70 -25.85
CA TYR A 11 38.52 17.46 -25.04
C TYR A 11 37.24 16.97 -24.33
N LYS A 12 36.75 15.80 -24.78
CA LYS A 12 36.02 14.80 -23.98
C LYS A 12 36.83 13.50 -23.94
N ARG A 13 37.03 12.95 -22.73
CA ARG A 13 37.54 11.59 -22.50
C ARG A 13 36.35 10.64 -22.37
N GLU A 14 36.30 9.60 -23.19
CA GLU A 14 35.43 8.44 -23.02
C GLU A 14 36.21 7.31 -22.35
N PHE A 15 35.60 6.65 -21.36
CA PHE A 15 36.09 5.41 -20.77
C PHE A 15 35.42 4.21 -21.45
N PHE A 16 36.26 3.32 -21.97
CA PHE A 16 35.92 2.05 -22.60
C PHE A 16 35.44 1.01 -21.56
N TYR A 17 34.38 0.26 -21.90
CA TYR A 17 34.13 -1.10 -21.40
C TYR A 17 34.18 -2.09 -22.58
N PRO A 18 34.71 -3.31 -22.42
CA PRO A 18 34.97 -4.21 -23.53
C PRO A 18 33.70 -4.93 -24.01
N ALA A 19 33.56 -5.01 -25.33
CA ALA A 19 32.49 -5.70 -26.04
C ALA A 19 32.69 -7.22 -26.03
N VAL A 20 31.64 -7.95 -25.65
CA VAL A 20 31.49 -9.38 -25.98
C VAL A 20 30.94 -9.48 -27.40
N ARG A 21 31.75 -10.03 -28.32
CA ARG A 21 31.35 -10.31 -29.71
C ARG A 21 30.49 -11.57 -29.76
N ILE A 22 29.26 -11.46 -30.26
CA ILE A 22 28.46 -12.59 -30.73
C ILE A 22 28.42 -12.52 -32.26
N TYR A 23 28.89 -13.59 -32.91
CA TYR A 23 28.84 -13.76 -34.36
C TYR A 23 27.39 -13.96 -34.81
N SER A 24 26.88 -13.06 -35.65
CA SER A 24 25.63 -13.25 -36.39
C SER A 24 25.94 -13.95 -37.72
N LEU A 25 25.56 -15.23 -37.83
CA LEU A 25 25.51 -15.97 -39.09
C LEU A 25 24.07 -15.95 -39.60
N LEU A 26 23.82 -15.20 -40.67
CA LEU A 26 22.58 -15.26 -41.44
C LEU A 26 22.48 -16.61 -42.15
N PHE A 27 21.46 -17.40 -41.82
CA PHE A 27 20.91 -18.41 -42.72
C PHE A 27 19.45 -18.05 -42.99
N LEU A 28 19.19 -17.56 -44.22
CA LEU A 28 17.85 -17.46 -44.79
C LEU A 28 17.40 -18.87 -45.18
N PHE A 29 16.41 -19.40 -44.47
CA PHE A 29 15.53 -20.46 -44.98
C PHE A 29 14.12 -19.88 -45.10
N PHE A 30 13.67 -19.69 -46.33
CA PHE A 30 12.26 -19.52 -46.65
C PHE A 30 11.57 -20.88 -46.45
N SER A 31 10.87 -21.06 -45.35
CA SER A 31 9.78 -22.04 -45.25
C SER A 31 8.47 -21.26 -45.26
N VAL A 32 7.73 -21.35 -46.37
CA VAL A 32 6.30 -21.07 -46.37
C VAL A 32 5.66 -22.23 -45.60
N ALA A 33 5.59 -22.08 -44.28
CA ALA A 33 4.76 -22.92 -43.44
C ALA A 33 3.34 -22.33 -43.49
N CYS A 34 2.41 -23.02 -44.16
CA CYS A 34 1.00 -22.90 -43.78
C CYS A 34 0.92 -23.27 -42.30
N SER A 35 0.76 -22.26 -41.43
CA SER A 35 0.51 -22.49 -40.02
C SER A 35 -0.88 -23.09 -39.87
N ASN A 36 -0.96 -24.42 -39.77
CA ASN A 36 -2.07 -25.03 -39.05
C ASN A 36 -2.05 -24.41 -37.65
N HIS A 37 -3.08 -23.62 -37.31
CA HIS A 37 -3.31 -23.22 -35.93
C HIS A 37 -3.72 -24.47 -35.17
N ASP A 38 -2.74 -25.15 -34.57
CA ASP A 38 -3.00 -26.25 -33.64
C ASP A 38 -3.93 -25.73 -32.53
N ALA A 39 -5.01 -26.48 -32.28
CA ALA A 39 -5.98 -26.14 -31.24
C ALA A 39 -5.26 -26.16 -29.88
N THR A 40 -5.36 -25.06 -29.13
CA THR A 40 -4.88 -25.04 -27.74
C THR A 40 -5.94 -25.72 -26.87
N GLN A 41 -5.51 -26.53 -25.90
CA GLN A 41 -6.38 -27.27 -25.00
C GLN A 41 -5.92 -27.10 -23.55
N ASP A 42 -6.87 -26.85 -22.65
CA ASP A 42 -6.72 -26.96 -21.21
C ASP A 42 -7.70 -27.99 -20.66
N GLU A 43 -7.16 -28.94 -19.91
CA GLU A 43 -7.93 -29.82 -19.05
C GLU A 43 -7.69 -29.35 -17.62
N SER A 44 -8.62 -28.56 -17.08
CA SER A 44 -8.49 -27.83 -15.82
C SER A 44 -8.48 -28.74 -14.57
N GLY A 45 -8.29 -30.07 -14.75
CA GLY A 45 -8.38 -31.14 -13.76
C GLY A 45 -8.05 -30.63 -12.37
N PHE A 46 -9.10 -30.34 -11.59
CA PHE A 46 -8.92 -29.72 -10.28
C PHE A 46 -8.12 -30.69 -9.41
N GLY A 47 -7.20 -30.16 -8.60
CA GLY A 47 -6.27 -30.99 -7.84
C GLY A 47 -6.96 -31.90 -6.82
N THR A 48 -6.19 -32.83 -6.27
CA THR A 48 -6.64 -33.67 -5.16
C THR A 48 -6.41 -32.98 -3.82
N GLY A 49 -7.24 -33.27 -2.80
CA GLY A 49 -7.15 -32.66 -1.47
C GLY A 49 -8.04 -31.42 -1.28
N SER A 50 -7.92 -30.77 -0.12
CA SER A 50 -8.70 -29.59 0.26
C SER A 50 -7.82 -28.37 0.54
N ARG A 51 -8.18 -27.24 -0.10
CA ARG A 51 -7.60 -25.90 0.15
C ARG A 51 -8.43 -24.77 -0.49
N HIS A 52 -8.26 -23.56 0.04
CA HIS A 52 -8.92 -22.35 -0.50
C HIS A 52 -8.24 -21.80 -1.76
N TRP A 53 -6.92 -21.91 -1.87
CA TRP A 53 -6.23 -21.58 -3.12
C TRP A 53 -6.39 -22.73 -4.12
N ILE A 54 -7.23 -22.52 -5.12
CA ILE A 54 -7.58 -23.58 -6.08
C ILE A 54 -6.35 -24.06 -6.86
N GLY A 55 -5.53 -23.12 -7.32
CA GLY A 55 -4.29 -23.40 -8.04
C GLY A 55 -3.77 -22.16 -8.76
N PRO A 56 -2.59 -22.27 -9.38
CA PRO A 56 -1.88 -21.14 -9.97
C PRO A 56 -2.61 -20.54 -11.18
N ASP A 57 -3.44 -21.31 -11.87
CA ASP A 57 -4.17 -20.86 -13.05
C ASP A 57 -5.48 -20.12 -12.74
N TYR A 58 -5.85 -19.97 -11.45
CA TYR A 58 -7.17 -19.49 -11.07
C TYR A 58 -7.16 -18.36 -10.05
N TRP A 59 -8.17 -17.49 -10.14
CA TRP A 59 -8.47 -16.49 -9.12
C TRP A 59 -9.92 -16.61 -8.64
N ALA A 60 -10.10 -16.80 -7.34
CA ALA A 60 -11.41 -16.98 -6.72
C ALA A 60 -11.97 -15.66 -6.18
N ASN A 61 -13.19 -15.33 -6.59
CA ASN A 61 -13.88 -14.11 -6.22
C ASN A 61 -15.14 -14.41 -5.37
N PRO A 62 -15.11 -14.12 -4.05
CA PRO A 62 -13.92 -13.88 -3.22
C PRO A 62 -13.31 -15.19 -2.68
N LEU A 63 -12.00 -15.21 -2.43
CA LEU A 63 -11.23 -16.38 -1.96
C LEU A 63 -11.93 -17.24 -0.90
N GLN A 64 -12.47 -16.62 0.16
CA GLN A 64 -13.03 -17.34 1.32
C GLN A 64 -14.30 -18.15 1.03
N ASP A 65 -14.96 -17.85 -0.09
CA ASP A 65 -16.21 -18.47 -0.53
C ASP A 65 -15.95 -19.73 -1.37
N TRP A 66 -14.72 -19.94 -1.84
CA TRP A 66 -14.35 -21.04 -2.73
C TRP A 66 -13.38 -22.01 -2.07
N GLU A 67 -13.51 -23.29 -2.40
CA GLU A 67 -12.64 -24.34 -1.90
C GLU A 67 -12.50 -25.45 -2.94
N MET A 68 -11.27 -25.91 -3.16
CA MET A 68 -11.01 -27.14 -3.89
C MET A 68 -11.25 -28.31 -2.93
N GLN A 69 -11.98 -29.34 -3.35
CA GLN A 69 -12.21 -30.58 -2.61
C GLN A 69 -12.18 -31.76 -3.59
N ASP A 70 -11.11 -32.54 -3.56
CA ASP A 70 -10.96 -33.83 -4.25
C ASP A 70 -11.48 -33.86 -5.70
N GLY A 71 -10.84 -33.05 -6.57
CA GLY A 71 -11.20 -32.98 -7.99
C GLY A 71 -12.42 -32.10 -8.30
N SER A 72 -13.04 -31.49 -7.28
CA SER A 72 -14.12 -30.52 -7.42
C SER A 72 -13.69 -29.15 -6.90
N VAL A 73 -14.31 -28.09 -7.42
CA VAL A 73 -14.26 -26.76 -6.82
C VAL A 73 -15.65 -26.34 -6.38
N ILE A 74 -15.79 -26.00 -5.11
CA ILE A 74 -17.06 -25.73 -4.46
C ILE A 74 -17.13 -24.27 -4.06
N CYS A 75 -18.19 -23.60 -4.51
CA CYS A 75 -18.61 -22.32 -3.95
C CYS A 75 -19.47 -22.61 -2.71
N ASN A 76 -18.89 -22.44 -1.53
CA ASN A 76 -19.49 -22.78 -0.23
C ASN A 76 -20.61 -21.81 0.19
N VAL A 77 -20.89 -20.77 -0.61
CA VAL A 77 -21.97 -19.82 -0.34
C VAL A 77 -22.87 -19.59 -1.56
N ALA A 78 -24.15 -19.37 -1.30
CA ALA A 78 -25.14 -18.90 -2.24
C ALA A 78 -25.28 -17.38 -2.07
N LYS A 79 -24.50 -16.63 -2.84
CA LYS A 79 -24.55 -15.16 -2.82
C LYS A 79 -24.26 -14.62 -4.24
N PRO A 80 -24.57 -13.34 -4.54
CA PRO A 80 -24.44 -12.82 -5.91
C PRO A 80 -23.00 -12.74 -6.39
N GLY A 81 -22.75 -13.04 -7.67
CA GLY A 81 -21.51 -12.68 -8.37
C GLY A 81 -20.27 -13.48 -7.99
N ARG A 82 -20.39 -14.66 -7.35
CA ARG A 82 -19.22 -15.49 -7.07
C ARG A 82 -18.72 -16.05 -8.38
N ASN A 83 -17.43 -15.90 -8.64
CA ASN A 83 -16.83 -16.45 -9.84
C ASN A 83 -15.44 -17.03 -9.55
N LEU A 84 -15.07 -18.03 -10.34
CA LEU A 84 -13.73 -18.60 -10.40
C LEU A 84 -13.15 -18.27 -11.78
N HIS A 85 -12.18 -17.38 -11.79
CA HIS A 85 -11.60 -16.81 -13.00
C HIS A 85 -10.41 -17.62 -13.49
N HIS A 86 -10.28 -17.78 -14.81
CA HIS A 86 -9.12 -18.40 -15.43
C HIS A 86 -8.04 -17.34 -15.77
N LEU A 87 -6.89 -17.40 -15.11
CA LEU A 87 -5.81 -16.41 -15.28
C LEU A 87 -4.95 -16.70 -16.52
N SER A 88 -4.56 -17.95 -16.70
CA SER A 88 -3.56 -18.34 -17.71
C SER A 88 -4.10 -18.49 -19.12
N TYR A 89 -5.43 -18.42 -19.30
CA TYR A 89 -6.07 -18.53 -20.60
C TYR A 89 -7.05 -17.38 -20.82
N GLU A 90 -7.10 -16.90 -22.06
CA GLU A 90 -8.10 -15.93 -22.51
C GLU A 90 -8.62 -16.30 -23.90
N VAL A 91 -9.79 -15.74 -24.25
CA VAL A 91 -10.38 -15.88 -25.58
C VAL A 91 -9.97 -14.68 -26.43
N ASN A 92 -9.38 -14.93 -27.60
CA ASN A 92 -9.07 -13.86 -28.55
C ASN A 92 -10.26 -13.53 -29.47
N GLY A 93 -10.25 -12.34 -30.05
CA GLY A 93 -11.33 -11.86 -30.95
C GLY A 93 -11.25 -12.34 -32.40
N ARG A 94 -10.21 -13.10 -32.79
CA ARG A 94 -9.93 -13.46 -34.20
C ARG A 94 -10.86 -14.57 -34.70
N PRO A 95 -11.02 -14.76 -36.03
CA PRO A 95 -11.69 -15.92 -36.61
C PRO A 95 -11.12 -17.25 -36.08
N GLY A 96 -11.99 -18.24 -35.85
CA GLY A 96 -11.60 -19.51 -35.25
C GLY A 96 -12.75 -20.16 -34.48
N ASN A 97 -12.40 -21.11 -33.60
CA ASN A 97 -13.34 -21.74 -32.67
C ASN A 97 -12.86 -21.63 -31.21
N PHE A 98 -13.81 -21.66 -30.29
CA PHE A 98 -13.58 -21.80 -28.86
C PHE A 98 -14.68 -22.69 -28.30
N ARG A 99 -14.32 -23.62 -27.43
CA ARG A 99 -15.25 -24.43 -26.66
C ARG A 99 -14.80 -24.48 -25.23
N THR A 100 -15.69 -24.21 -24.28
CA THR A 100 -15.46 -24.49 -22.86
C THR A 100 -16.62 -25.30 -22.30
N THR A 101 -16.32 -26.30 -21.49
CA THR A 101 -17.28 -27.25 -20.91
C THR A 101 -17.00 -27.41 -19.43
N VAL A 102 -18.03 -27.52 -18.61
CA VAL A 102 -17.91 -27.81 -17.17
C VAL A 102 -19.07 -28.68 -16.72
N GLU A 103 -18.83 -29.57 -15.76
CA GLU A 103 -19.89 -30.25 -15.04
C GLU A 103 -20.24 -29.45 -13.78
N VAL A 104 -21.53 -29.28 -13.51
CA VAL A 104 -22.01 -28.48 -12.39
C VAL A 104 -23.09 -29.21 -11.60
N LYS A 105 -23.06 -29.05 -10.27
CA LYS A 105 -24.13 -29.44 -9.35
C LYS A 105 -24.53 -28.25 -8.48
N VAL A 106 -25.82 -27.90 -8.48
CA VAL A 106 -26.36 -26.92 -7.54
C VAL A 106 -26.56 -27.61 -6.19
N LEU A 107 -25.96 -27.06 -5.13
CA LEU A 107 -25.90 -27.69 -3.81
C LEU A 107 -27.00 -27.20 -2.85
N ASN A 108 -27.90 -26.33 -3.31
CA ASN A 108 -28.96 -25.74 -2.50
C ASN A 108 -30.36 -26.04 -3.04
N ASP A 109 -31.34 -25.84 -2.16
CA ASP A 109 -32.77 -25.97 -2.45
C ASP A 109 -33.44 -24.60 -2.66
N LEU A 110 -32.72 -23.63 -3.22
CA LEU A 110 -33.27 -22.28 -3.40
C LEU A 110 -34.51 -22.29 -4.29
N PRO A 111 -35.49 -21.40 -4.02
CA PRO A 111 -36.70 -21.35 -4.82
C PRO A 111 -36.35 -21.05 -6.29
N PRO A 112 -37.16 -21.55 -7.23
CA PRO A 112 -37.05 -21.18 -8.64
C PRO A 112 -37.02 -19.67 -8.79
N GLY A 113 -35.98 -19.15 -9.44
CA GLY A 113 -35.79 -17.71 -9.62
C GLY A 113 -34.98 -17.42 -10.88
N LYS A 114 -35.29 -16.30 -11.53
CA LYS A 114 -34.58 -15.83 -12.73
C LYS A 114 -33.19 -15.24 -12.42
N ASP A 115 -33.00 -14.79 -11.18
CA ASP A 115 -31.77 -14.13 -10.73
C ASP A 115 -30.81 -15.09 -10.00
N ASN A 116 -31.16 -16.38 -9.91
CA ASN A 116 -30.35 -17.43 -9.30
C ASN A 116 -29.85 -18.35 -10.40
N TRP A 117 -28.54 -18.45 -10.64
CA TRP A 117 -28.00 -19.17 -11.78
C TRP A 117 -26.55 -19.65 -11.60
N VAL A 118 -26.19 -20.61 -12.45
CA VAL A 118 -24.82 -21.13 -12.62
C VAL A 118 -24.44 -21.17 -14.09
N GLY A 119 -23.16 -21.00 -14.40
CA GLY A 119 -22.68 -21.01 -15.78
C GLY A 119 -21.33 -20.33 -15.93
N PHE A 120 -21.19 -19.53 -16.99
CA PHE A 120 -19.96 -18.85 -17.36
C PHE A 120 -20.15 -17.33 -17.49
N GLU A 121 -19.04 -16.61 -17.31
CA GLU A 121 -18.84 -15.28 -17.87
C GLU A 121 -17.70 -15.34 -18.90
N ILE A 122 -17.94 -14.86 -20.12
CA ILE A 122 -16.98 -14.89 -21.24
C ILE A 122 -16.63 -13.47 -21.67
N GLY A 123 -15.37 -13.23 -22.06
CA GLY A 123 -14.91 -11.93 -22.55
C GLY A 123 -14.83 -10.87 -21.46
N LYS A 124 -14.52 -11.28 -20.22
CA LYS A 124 -14.38 -10.37 -19.08
C LYS A 124 -13.20 -9.41 -19.32
N LYS A 125 -13.52 -8.11 -19.32
CA LYS A 125 -12.55 -7.00 -19.42
C LYS A 125 -12.81 -5.94 -18.36
N GLY A 126 -11.74 -5.51 -17.72
CA GLY A 126 -11.69 -4.40 -16.77
C GLY A 126 -11.53 -3.04 -17.45
N LYS A 127 -11.21 -2.01 -16.67
CA LYS A 127 -11.00 -0.63 -17.12
C LYS A 127 -9.56 -0.31 -17.52
N PHE A 128 -8.58 -1.08 -17.06
CA PHE A 128 -7.15 -0.72 -17.13
C PHE A 128 -6.31 -1.60 -18.08
N ASP A 129 -6.96 -2.41 -18.94
CA ASP A 129 -6.31 -3.26 -19.95
C ASP A 129 -5.18 -4.12 -19.35
N ASP A 130 -5.48 -4.82 -18.26
CA ASP A 130 -4.58 -5.73 -17.56
C ASP A 130 -5.37 -6.92 -17.03
N TYR A 131 -4.87 -8.14 -17.25
CA TYR A 131 -5.55 -9.38 -16.89
C TYR A 131 -5.91 -9.46 -15.39
N ARG A 132 -5.17 -8.75 -14.52
CA ARG A 132 -5.44 -8.68 -13.08
C ARG A 132 -6.71 -7.89 -12.81
N ASP A 133 -6.88 -6.77 -13.50
CA ASP A 133 -8.09 -5.95 -13.43
C ASP A 133 -9.29 -6.70 -14.03
N ASP A 134 -9.08 -7.41 -15.14
CA ASP A 134 -10.08 -8.30 -15.74
C ASP A 134 -10.56 -9.38 -14.75
N ALA A 135 -9.62 -9.96 -13.99
CA ALA A 135 -9.91 -11.00 -13.02
C ALA A 135 -10.80 -10.54 -11.87
N ILE A 136 -10.70 -9.28 -11.43
CA ILE A 136 -11.41 -8.79 -10.24
C ILE A 136 -12.64 -7.94 -10.63
N TYR A 137 -12.49 -7.02 -11.57
CA TYR A 137 -13.50 -6.02 -11.91
C TYR A 137 -14.09 -6.21 -13.32
N GLY A 138 -13.58 -7.19 -14.07
CA GLY A 138 -13.97 -7.38 -15.46
C GLY A 138 -15.44 -7.70 -15.64
N LYS A 139 -16.04 -7.15 -16.71
CA LYS A 139 -17.42 -7.43 -17.13
C LYS A 139 -17.38 -8.19 -18.45
N GLY A 140 -18.28 -9.15 -18.62
CA GLY A 140 -18.37 -9.98 -19.82
C GLY A 140 -19.78 -10.52 -20.04
N ILE A 141 -19.92 -11.35 -21.07
CA ILE A 141 -21.17 -12.01 -21.45
C ILE A 141 -21.49 -13.10 -20.42
N LYS A 142 -22.65 -12.99 -19.77
CA LYS A 142 -23.14 -13.98 -18.81
C LYS A 142 -23.94 -15.03 -19.56
N THR A 143 -23.62 -16.30 -19.38
CA THR A 143 -24.33 -17.41 -20.02
C THR A 143 -24.50 -18.54 -19.02
N GLY A 144 -25.72 -19.06 -18.88
CA GLY A 144 -25.99 -20.02 -17.83
C GLY A 144 -27.41 -20.55 -17.78
N ILE A 145 -27.66 -21.29 -16.71
CA ILE A 145 -28.96 -21.87 -16.37
C ILE A 145 -29.43 -21.34 -15.02
N THR A 146 -30.67 -20.88 -14.97
CA THR A 146 -31.31 -20.39 -13.74
C THR A 146 -31.87 -21.54 -12.89
N THR A 147 -32.16 -21.31 -11.61
CA THR A 147 -32.85 -22.30 -10.76
C THR A 147 -34.29 -22.56 -11.18
N SER A 148 -34.86 -21.72 -12.06
CA SER A 148 -36.13 -21.97 -12.74
C SER A 148 -36.02 -22.90 -13.96
N GLY A 149 -34.81 -23.35 -14.29
CA GLY A 149 -34.56 -24.22 -15.43
C GLY A 149 -34.40 -23.50 -16.76
N ARG A 150 -34.46 -22.16 -16.77
CA ARG A 150 -34.30 -21.36 -17.99
C ARG A 150 -32.83 -21.15 -18.31
N VAL A 151 -32.47 -21.40 -19.55
CA VAL A 151 -31.16 -21.11 -20.14
C VAL A 151 -31.13 -19.68 -20.66
N PHE A 152 -30.00 -18.99 -20.55
CA PHE A 152 -29.86 -17.62 -21.07
C PHE A 152 -28.43 -17.32 -21.53
N ALA A 153 -28.31 -16.31 -22.41
CA ALA A 153 -27.12 -15.48 -22.48
C ALA A 153 -27.52 -14.00 -22.47
N ARG A 154 -26.70 -13.20 -21.79
CA ARG A 154 -26.96 -11.79 -21.55
C ARG A 154 -25.67 -10.99 -21.50
N ASN A 155 -25.63 -9.90 -22.26
CA ASN A 155 -24.67 -8.81 -22.08
C ASN A 155 -25.43 -7.54 -21.60
N ASP A 156 -24.82 -6.37 -21.71
CA ASP A 156 -25.45 -5.11 -21.30
C ASP A 156 -26.55 -4.62 -22.28
N VAL A 157 -26.64 -5.19 -23.49
CA VAL A 157 -27.50 -4.70 -24.60
C VAL A 157 -28.57 -5.72 -25.00
N THR A 158 -28.31 -7.00 -24.80
CA THR A 158 -29.05 -8.13 -25.35
C THR A 158 -29.26 -9.18 -24.26
N GLU A 159 -30.49 -9.67 -24.13
CA GLU A 159 -30.84 -10.83 -23.31
C GLU A 159 -31.67 -11.79 -24.16
N VAL A 160 -31.22 -13.04 -24.24
CA VAL A 160 -31.95 -14.12 -24.93
C VAL A 160 -32.15 -15.26 -23.95
N THR A 161 -33.38 -15.76 -23.85
CA THR A 161 -33.77 -16.81 -22.90
C THR A 161 -34.42 -17.99 -23.61
N GLY A 162 -34.14 -19.20 -23.13
CA GLY A 162 -34.75 -20.44 -23.61
C GLY A 162 -36.18 -20.62 -23.08
N THR A 163 -37.01 -21.32 -23.86
CA THR A 163 -38.43 -21.59 -23.53
C THR A 163 -38.63 -22.89 -22.76
N GLU A 164 -37.66 -23.81 -22.80
CA GLU A 164 -37.72 -25.09 -22.09
C GLU A 164 -37.26 -24.93 -20.64
N SER A 165 -38.01 -25.52 -19.70
CA SER A 165 -37.68 -25.50 -18.27
C SER A 165 -37.02 -26.82 -17.85
N ILE A 166 -35.74 -26.78 -17.51
CA ILE A 166 -35.03 -27.90 -16.91
C ILE A 166 -35.45 -28.04 -15.43
N ASN A 167 -35.89 -29.23 -15.02
CA ASN A 167 -36.33 -29.47 -13.63
C ASN A 167 -35.17 -29.24 -12.63
N ALA A 168 -35.46 -28.64 -11.48
CA ALA A 168 -34.55 -28.43 -10.36
C ALA A 168 -33.83 -29.72 -9.90
N GLU A 169 -34.47 -30.88 -10.03
CA GLU A 169 -33.82 -32.17 -9.70
C GLU A 169 -32.60 -32.46 -10.59
N LEU A 170 -32.63 -32.08 -11.87
CA LEU A 170 -31.50 -32.25 -12.78
C LEU A 170 -30.33 -31.34 -12.39
N LEU A 171 -30.60 -30.12 -11.93
CA LEU A 171 -29.58 -29.20 -11.43
C LEU A 171 -28.85 -29.74 -10.19
N LYS A 172 -29.53 -30.54 -9.35
CA LYS A 172 -28.93 -31.19 -8.17
C LYS A 172 -28.15 -32.45 -8.52
N ASN A 173 -28.70 -33.27 -9.43
CA ASN A 173 -28.07 -34.52 -9.85
C ASN A 173 -26.81 -34.27 -10.71
N GLY A 174 -26.79 -33.14 -11.41
CA GLY A 174 -25.64 -32.63 -12.15
C GLY A 174 -25.89 -32.54 -13.65
N LEU A 175 -25.28 -31.53 -14.27
CA LEU A 175 -25.40 -31.23 -15.69
C LEU A 175 -24.02 -30.90 -16.26
N SER A 176 -23.86 -31.13 -17.56
CA SER A 176 -22.74 -30.60 -18.34
C SER A 176 -23.19 -29.32 -19.05
N LEU A 177 -22.48 -28.23 -18.83
CA LEU A 177 -22.70 -26.95 -19.49
C LEU A 177 -21.56 -26.71 -20.48
N SER A 178 -21.86 -26.23 -21.69
CA SER A 178 -20.80 -25.81 -22.62
C SER A 178 -21.14 -24.53 -23.36
N VAL A 179 -20.12 -23.71 -23.61
CA VAL A 179 -20.15 -22.56 -24.51
C VAL A 179 -19.27 -22.88 -25.71
N ILE A 180 -19.79 -22.68 -26.91
CA ILE A 180 -19.07 -22.81 -28.18
C ILE A 180 -19.13 -21.44 -28.87
N ILE A 181 -18.01 -20.93 -29.38
CA ILE A 181 -17.95 -19.70 -30.18
C ILE A 181 -17.25 -20.03 -31.49
N ASP A 182 -18.02 -20.07 -32.56
CA ASP A 182 -17.53 -20.34 -33.91
C ASP A 182 -17.61 -19.08 -34.77
N HIS A 183 -16.60 -18.89 -35.61
CA HIS A 183 -16.66 -17.86 -36.65
C HIS A 183 -17.63 -18.29 -37.75
N ILE A 184 -18.44 -17.34 -38.25
CA ILE A 184 -19.35 -17.56 -39.37
C ILE A 184 -18.75 -16.93 -40.62
N ASP A 185 -18.69 -17.67 -41.72
CA ASP A 185 -18.22 -17.16 -43.01
C ASP A 185 -19.03 -15.93 -43.44
N GLY A 186 -18.34 -14.81 -43.64
CA GLY A 186 -18.94 -13.54 -44.06
C GLY A 186 -19.25 -12.54 -42.94
N GLY A 187 -18.91 -12.83 -41.66
CA GLY A 187 -19.12 -11.85 -40.58
C GLY A 187 -18.84 -12.33 -39.15
N ASN A 188 -19.66 -11.82 -38.22
CA ASN A 188 -19.59 -11.97 -36.76
C ASN A 188 -19.65 -13.45 -36.29
N ALA A 189 -19.35 -13.70 -35.01
CA ALA A 189 -19.34 -15.04 -34.42
C ALA A 189 -20.74 -15.53 -34.00
N GLN A 190 -20.94 -16.85 -34.05
CA GLN A 190 -22.07 -17.54 -33.41
C GLN A 190 -21.60 -18.10 -32.07
N MET A 191 -22.27 -17.71 -30.98
CA MET A 191 -22.14 -18.36 -29.68
C MET A 191 -23.26 -19.39 -29.52
N THR A 192 -22.94 -20.59 -29.07
CA THR A 192 -23.91 -21.63 -28.69
C THR A 192 -23.70 -22.01 -27.23
N PHE A 193 -24.75 -21.97 -26.42
CA PHE A 193 -24.73 -22.51 -25.06
C PHE A 193 -25.57 -23.77 -24.98
N ASN A 194 -24.95 -24.88 -24.59
CA ASN A 194 -25.60 -26.17 -24.44
C ASN A 194 -25.70 -26.58 -22.96
N VAL A 195 -26.81 -27.20 -22.63
CA VAL A 195 -27.03 -27.92 -21.38
C VAL A 195 -27.28 -29.37 -21.70
N ALA A 196 -26.46 -30.26 -21.16
CA ALA A 196 -26.55 -31.70 -21.36
C ALA A 196 -26.61 -32.44 -20.03
N ARG A 197 -27.15 -33.66 -20.05
CA ARG A 197 -26.97 -34.62 -18.95
C ARG A 197 -25.49 -34.99 -18.86
N LEU A 198 -25.06 -35.49 -17.70
CA LEU A 198 -23.71 -36.03 -17.54
C LEU A 198 -23.43 -37.23 -18.48
N SER A 199 -24.47 -37.87 -19.02
CA SER A 199 -24.34 -38.88 -20.08
C SER A 199 -23.99 -38.32 -21.46
N GLY A 200 -23.99 -36.99 -21.64
CA GLY A 200 -23.72 -36.30 -22.90
C GLY A 200 -24.97 -35.95 -23.73
N GLU A 201 -26.16 -36.37 -23.32
CA GLU A 201 -27.42 -36.04 -23.99
C GLU A 201 -27.75 -34.54 -23.84
N ILE A 202 -27.77 -33.79 -24.94
CA ILE A 202 -28.15 -32.37 -24.93
C ILE A 202 -29.65 -32.24 -24.65
N ILE A 203 -29.98 -31.53 -23.58
CA ILE A 203 -31.36 -31.25 -23.15
C ILE A 203 -31.82 -29.88 -23.65
N SER A 204 -30.92 -28.90 -23.75
CA SER A 204 -31.23 -27.57 -24.27
C SER A 204 -30.01 -26.99 -25.00
N SER A 205 -30.26 -26.27 -26.09
CA SER A 205 -29.23 -25.57 -26.86
C SER A 205 -29.76 -24.20 -27.29
N LEU A 206 -29.01 -23.14 -27.00
CA LEU A 206 -29.37 -21.79 -27.37
C LEU A 206 -28.25 -21.19 -28.23
N LYS A 207 -28.62 -20.70 -29.41
CA LYS A 207 -27.70 -20.06 -30.37
C LYS A 207 -27.91 -18.56 -30.39
N PHE A 208 -26.81 -17.83 -30.40
CA PHE A 208 -26.75 -16.38 -30.43
C PHE A 208 -25.85 -16.00 -31.60
N ASN A 209 -26.40 -15.27 -32.56
CA ASN A 209 -25.67 -14.84 -33.75
C ASN A 209 -25.15 -13.41 -33.58
N ASP A 210 -24.31 -13.01 -34.52
CA ASP A 210 -23.91 -11.63 -34.75
C ASP A 210 -23.06 -10.98 -33.65
N TRP A 211 -22.25 -11.76 -32.93
CA TRP A 211 -21.29 -11.24 -31.94
C TRP A 211 -19.99 -10.74 -32.55
N GLU A 212 -19.62 -9.50 -32.27
CA GLU A 212 -18.32 -8.95 -32.66
C GLU A 212 -17.19 -9.52 -31.80
N GLY A 213 -15.98 -9.63 -32.38
CA GLY A 213 -14.81 -10.13 -31.68
C GLY A 213 -14.48 -9.39 -30.38
N SER A 214 -14.75 -8.09 -30.35
CA SER A 214 -14.58 -7.22 -29.18
C SER A 214 -15.45 -7.61 -27.99
N GLU A 215 -16.63 -8.20 -28.23
CA GLU A 215 -17.65 -8.50 -27.19
C GLU A 215 -17.32 -9.75 -26.38
N TYR A 216 -16.66 -10.75 -26.97
CA TYR A 216 -16.28 -11.99 -26.31
C TYR A 216 -14.78 -12.14 -26.11
N GLN A 217 -13.95 -11.27 -26.70
CA GLN A 217 -12.52 -11.26 -26.42
C GLN A 217 -12.29 -10.88 -24.95
N GLY A 218 -11.40 -11.61 -24.30
CA GLY A 218 -10.96 -11.37 -22.93
C GLY A 218 -10.96 -12.66 -22.13
N SER A 219 -10.85 -12.49 -20.82
CA SER A 219 -10.81 -13.61 -19.90
C SER A 219 -12.19 -14.26 -19.69
N PHE A 220 -12.23 -15.42 -19.03
CA PHE A 220 -13.49 -16.13 -18.75
C PHE A 220 -13.47 -16.80 -17.38
N ALA A 221 -14.67 -17.05 -16.84
CA ALA A 221 -14.85 -17.52 -15.48
C ALA A 221 -16.06 -18.45 -15.35
N LEU A 222 -15.99 -19.38 -14.37
CA LEU A 222 -17.16 -20.10 -13.85
C LEU A 222 -17.92 -19.20 -12.88
N VAL A 223 -19.25 -19.32 -12.84
CA VAL A 223 -20.11 -18.46 -12.02
C VAL A 223 -21.09 -19.26 -11.16
N SER A 224 -21.16 -18.87 -9.89
CA SER A 224 -22.15 -19.26 -8.89
C SER A 224 -22.86 -17.99 -8.41
N HIS A 225 -24.08 -17.74 -8.87
CA HIS A 225 -24.80 -16.50 -8.56
C HIS A 225 -26.15 -16.81 -7.93
N PHE A 226 -26.29 -16.50 -6.65
CA PHE A 226 -27.53 -16.79 -5.92
C PHE A 226 -27.91 -15.65 -4.97
N THR A 227 -29.20 -15.42 -4.80
CA THR A 227 -29.78 -14.48 -3.84
C THR A 227 -30.78 -15.24 -2.97
N PRO A 228 -30.34 -15.85 -1.86
CA PRO A 228 -31.23 -16.61 -1.00
C PRO A 228 -32.28 -15.68 -0.35
N PRO A 229 -33.51 -16.18 -0.09
CA PRO A 229 -34.55 -15.41 0.60
C PRO A 229 -34.10 -14.94 1.99
N ASP A 230 -33.42 -15.83 2.72
CA ASP A 230 -32.74 -15.51 3.98
C ASP A 230 -31.25 -15.29 3.73
N ARG A 231 -30.77 -14.10 4.07
CA ARG A 231 -29.35 -13.73 3.94
C ARG A 231 -28.54 -14.03 5.21
N LYS A 232 -29.18 -14.48 6.29
CA LYS A 232 -28.52 -14.80 7.57
C LYS A 232 -28.00 -16.24 7.59
N THR A 233 -28.74 -17.17 7.00
CA THR A 233 -28.30 -18.56 6.86
C THR A 233 -27.30 -18.71 5.72
N VAL A 234 -26.21 -19.44 5.96
CA VAL A 234 -25.26 -19.81 4.90
C VAL A 234 -25.81 -21.03 4.17
N HIS A 235 -26.07 -20.87 2.87
CA HIS A 235 -26.43 -21.95 1.97
C HIS A 235 -25.26 -22.21 1.02
N PRO A 236 -24.92 -23.45 0.65
CA PRO A 236 -23.90 -23.71 -0.37
C PRO A 236 -24.37 -23.25 -1.76
N GLY A 237 -23.45 -22.86 -2.63
CA GLY A 237 -23.75 -22.44 -4.00
C GLY A 237 -23.79 -23.63 -4.95
N ALA A 238 -22.68 -23.85 -5.65
CA ALA A 238 -22.53 -24.90 -6.65
C ALA A 238 -21.15 -25.56 -6.56
N ALA A 239 -21.08 -26.83 -6.98
CA ALA A 239 -19.84 -27.55 -7.22
C ALA A 239 -19.58 -27.65 -8.72
N PHE A 240 -18.32 -27.51 -9.11
CA PHE A 240 -17.84 -27.61 -10.48
C PHE A 240 -16.79 -28.70 -10.60
N THR A 241 -16.89 -29.53 -11.63
CA THR A 241 -15.94 -30.59 -11.99
C THR A 241 -15.65 -30.56 -13.48
N ASN A 242 -14.54 -31.18 -13.89
CA ASN A 242 -14.21 -31.40 -15.31
C ASN A 242 -14.31 -30.13 -16.18
N TRP A 243 -13.81 -28.98 -15.68
CA TRP A 243 -13.71 -27.78 -16.52
C TRP A 243 -12.65 -28.01 -17.59
N GLN A 244 -13.00 -27.78 -18.84
CA GLN A 244 -12.13 -27.97 -20.00
C GLN A 244 -12.37 -26.84 -20.99
N SER A 245 -11.30 -26.40 -21.65
CA SER A 245 -11.39 -25.37 -22.69
C SER A 245 -10.48 -25.72 -23.86
N GLU A 246 -10.96 -25.53 -25.08
CA GLU A 246 -10.23 -25.87 -26.30
C GLU A 246 -10.55 -24.92 -27.46
N GLY A 247 -9.68 -24.90 -28.46
CA GLY A 247 -9.94 -24.26 -29.75
C GLY A 247 -8.85 -23.26 -30.17
N SER A 248 -8.96 -22.77 -31.40
CA SER A 248 -7.98 -21.87 -32.02
C SER A 248 -8.06 -20.42 -31.52
N LYS A 249 -9.13 -20.04 -30.82
CA LYS A 249 -9.27 -18.72 -30.17
C LYS A 249 -8.64 -18.66 -28.78
N LEU A 250 -8.32 -19.82 -28.17
CA LEU A 250 -7.78 -19.89 -26.82
C LEU A 250 -6.30 -19.50 -26.83
N VAL A 251 -5.91 -18.55 -25.99
CA VAL A 251 -4.52 -18.07 -25.87
C VAL A 251 -4.01 -18.39 -24.48
N TYR A 252 -2.85 -19.08 -24.41
CA TYR A 252 -2.17 -19.42 -23.17
C TYR A 252 -1.07 -18.41 -22.83
N ASP A 253 -1.02 -17.96 -21.58
CA ASP A 253 0.06 -17.16 -21.03
C ASP A 253 0.44 -17.65 -19.64
N LYS A 254 1.52 -18.45 -19.57
CA LYS A 254 2.05 -18.98 -18.31
C LYS A 254 2.48 -17.91 -17.30
N THR A 255 2.77 -16.69 -17.75
CA THR A 255 3.25 -15.61 -16.86
C THR A 255 2.14 -15.03 -15.99
N ARG A 256 0.88 -15.35 -16.30
CA ARG A 256 -0.31 -14.93 -15.54
C ARG A 256 -0.63 -15.85 -14.36
N ARG A 257 0.04 -17.01 -14.27
CA ARG A 257 -0.07 -17.93 -13.13
C ARG A 257 0.32 -17.21 -11.85
N LEU A 258 -0.40 -17.48 -10.76
CA LEU A 258 -0.22 -16.79 -9.48
C LEU A 258 -0.18 -17.76 -8.28
N GLY A 259 0.94 -17.74 -7.56
CA GLY A 259 1.14 -18.46 -6.32
C GLY A 259 1.67 -19.90 -6.49
N PRO A 260 1.90 -20.59 -5.35
CA PRO A 260 1.51 -20.20 -4.01
C PRO A 260 2.44 -19.17 -3.34
N LEU A 261 3.61 -18.84 -3.89
CA LEU A 261 4.45 -17.74 -3.42
C LEU A 261 4.00 -16.44 -4.11
N LEU A 262 3.59 -15.42 -3.35
CA LEU A 262 3.03 -14.19 -3.95
C LEU A 262 4.05 -13.06 -4.02
N PHE A 263 4.62 -12.68 -2.88
CA PHE A 263 5.61 -11.61 -2.80
C PHE A 263 6.38 -11.74 -1.48
N ALA A 264 7.50 -11.04 -1.41
CA ALA A 264 8.31 -10.91 -0.22
C ALA A 264 8.48 -9.44 0.14
N GLN A 265 8.75 -9.21 1.41
CA GLN A 265 9.14 -7.93 1.97
C GLN A 265 10.37 -8.17 2.85
N TYR A 266 11.32 -7.25 2.84
CA TYR A 266 12.47 -7.32 3.72
C TYR A 266 12.93 -5.95 4.18
N THR A 267 13.54 -5.90 5.36
CA THR A 267 14.45 -4.81 5.74
C THR A 267 15.84 -5.38 5.97
N GLN A 268 16.84 -4.52 5.86
CA GLN A 268 18.23 -4.85 6.17
C GLN A 268 18.81 -3.78 7.09
N GLN A 269 19.53 -4.20 8.13
CA GLN A 269 20.38 -3.33 8.93
C GLN A 269 21.61 -4.10 9.42
N GLN A 270 22.78 -3.47 9.34
CA GLN A 270 24.04 -4.10 9.80
C GLN A 270 24.26 -5.51 9.21
N ALA A 271 23.97 -5.67 7.91
CA ALA A 271 23.96 -6.95 7.20
C ALA A 271 22.93 -8.00 7.68
N GLU A 272 22.21 -7.80 8.78
CA GLU A 272 21.07 -8.66 9.12
C GLU A 272 19.88 -8.32 8.22
N VAL A 273 19.32 -9.35 7.59
CA VAL A 273 18.10 -9.27 6.78
C VAL A 273 16.99 -10.00 7.52
N LYS A 274 15.86 -9.34 7.70
CA LYS A 274 14.59 -9.98 8.06
C LYS A 274 13.67 -9.95 6.86
N MET A 275 13.15 -11.10 6.47
CA MET A 275 12.28 -11.27 5.30
C MET A 275 11.00 -11.99 5.70
N SER A 276 9.87 -11.47 5.21
CA SER A 276 8.58 -12.17 5.23
C SER A 276 8.16 -12.47 3.79
N VAL A 277 7.72 -13.70 3.55
CA VAL A 277 7.22 -14.17 2.26
C VAL A 277 5.74 -14.48 2.42
N GLN A 278 4.89 -13.76 1.68
CA GLN A 278 3.45 -13.99 1.67
C GLN A 278 3.11 -15.16 0.75
N MET A 279 2.34 -16.09 1.29
CA MET A 279 1.83 -17.25 0.55
C MET A 279 0.31 -17.23 0.45
N MET A 280 -0.18 -17.94 -0.57
CA MET A 280 -1.57 -18.37 -0.70
C MET A 280 -1.94 -19.44 0.36
N PRO A 281 -3.24 -19.65 0.68
CA PRO A 281 -3.66 -20.71 1.60
C PRO A 281 -3.51 -22.10 0.95
N VAL A 282 -2.34 -22.72 1.15
CA VAL A 282 -1.99 -24.07 0.71
C VAL A 282 -2.69 -25.16 1.52
N GLY A 283 -2.79 -26.36 0.95
CA GLY A 283 -3.49 -27.52 1.52
C GLY A 283 -2.60 -28.44 2.36
N ALA A 284 -3.24 -29.38 3.07
CA ALA A 284 -2.53 -30.33 3.93
C ALA A 284 -1.61 -31.30 3.17
N ASN A 285 -1.87 -31.54 1.87
CA ASN A 285 -1.06 -32.40 1.02
C ASN A 285 0.12 -31.66 0.35
N ASP A 286 0.17 -30.33 0.47
CA ASP A 286 1.29 -29.53 -0.04
C ASP A 286 2.51 -29.61 0.90
N GLY A 287 3.65 -29.09 0.43
CA GLY A 287 4.89 -29.01 1.21
C GLY A 287 4.69 -28.32 2.57
N LYS A 288 5.52 -28.66 3.56
CA LYS A 288 5.46 -28.04 4.89
C LYS A 288 6.40 -26.86 5.06
N GLU A 289 7.43 -26.81 4.22
CA GLU A 289 8.52 -25.86 4.35
C GLU A 289 8.69 -25.05 3.07
N VAL A 290 8.96 -23.77 3.27
CA VAL A 290 9.49 -22.85 2.26
C VAL A 290 10.99 -22.77 2.45
N TRP A 291 11.76 -22.70 1.36
CA TRP A 291 13.21 -22.50 1.47
C TRP A 291 13.69 -21.30 0.68
N LEU A 292 14.73 -20.68 1.21
CA LEU A 292 15.37 -19.50 0.65
C LEU A 292 16.75 -19.88 0.13
N GLU A 293 17.04 -19.45 -1.09
CA GLU A 293 18.34 -19.61 -1.73
C GLU A 293 18.88 -18.24 -2.15
N MET A 294 20.18 -18.05 -2.02
CA MET A 294 20.88 -16.87 -2.51
C MET A 294 21.85 -17.27 -3.61
N LEU A 295 22.02 -16.39 -4.59
CA LEU A 295 22.99 -16.60 -5.64
C LEU A 295 24.40 -16.27 -5.12
N ASN A 296 25.30 -17.25 -5.16
CA ASN A 296 26.71 -17.11 -4.80
C ASN A 296 27.57 -17.80 -5.86
N ASP A 297 28.54 -17.10 -6.45
CA ASP A 297 29.40 -17.60 -7.54
C ASP A 297 28.63 -18.37 -8.64
N GLU A 298 27.55 -17.75 -9.16
CA GLU A 298 26.64 -18.30 -10.18
C GLU A 298 25.82 -19.54 -9.75
N GLN A 299 25.93 -19.97 -8.49
CA GLN A 299 25.20 -21.10 -7.93
C GLN A 299 24.16 -20.66 -6.89
N TRP A 300 22.99 -21.30 -6.92
CA TRP A 300 21.98 -21.10 -5.89
C TRP A 300 22.33 -21.92 -4.66
N VAL A 301 22.54 -21.24 -3.53
CA VAL A 301 22.87 -21.86 -2.25
C VAL A 301 21.69 -21.70 -1.30
N LYS A 302 21.15 -22.81 -0.80
CA LYS A 302 20.10 -22.81 0.23
C LYS A 302 20.67 -22.28 1.55
N ILE A 303 20.09 -21.18 2.02
CA ILE A 303 20.52 -20.50 3.26
C ILE A 303 19.55 -20.70 4.43
N GLY A 304 18.33 -21.18 4.18
CA GLY A 304 17.38 -21.47 5.25
C GLY A 304 16.09 -22.14 4.79
N THR A 305 15.36 -22.67 5.77
CA THR A 305 13.97 -23.13 5.64
C THR A 305 13.10 -22.40 6.65
N SER A 306 11.80 -22.35 6.38
CA SER A 306 10.81 -21.77 7.28
C SER A 306 9.47 -22.50 7.11
N GLU A 307 8.80 -22.76 8.23
CA GLU A 307 7.42 -23.25 8.22
C GLU A 307 6.45 -22.11 7.84
N ILE A 308 5.29 -22.50 7.29
CA ILE A 308 4.23 -21.56 6.92
C ILE A 308 3.39 -21.25 8.16
N ASP A 309 3.29 -19.96 8.50
CA ASP A 309 2.39 -19.53 9.57
C ASP A 309 0.92 -19.80 9.19
N PRO A 310 0.16 -20.57 9.97
CA PRO A 310 -1.20 -20.98 9.62
C PRO A 310 -2.25 -19.89 9.85
N GLY A 311 -1.88 -18.69 10.32
CA GLY A 311 -2.77 -17.53 10.41
C GLY A 311 -2.54 -16.60 9.23
N SER A 312 -1.36 -15.97 9.22
CA SER A 312 -0.94 -14.96 8.24
C SER A 312 -0.55 -15.54 6.87
N ARG A 313 -0.38 -16.87 6.76
CA ARG A 313 0.10 -17.55 5.53
C ARG A 313 1.45 -16.99 5.07
N THR A 314 2.36 -16.76 6.00
CA THR A 314 3.69 -16.22 5.72
C THR A 314 4.80 -17.17 6.16
N ALA A 315 5.89 -17.21 5.39
CA ALA A 315 7.15 -17.81 5.80
C ALA A 315 8.17 -16.72 6.15
N HIS A 316 8.99 -16.96 7.18
CA HIS A 316 9.83 -15.94 7.80
C HIS A 316 11.29 -16.36 7.84
N PHE A 317 12.18 -15.48 7.39
CA PHE A 317 13.62 -15.73 7.36
C PHE A 317 14.37 -14.60 8.06
N ARG A 318 15.38 -14.98 8.87
CA ARG A 318 16.40 -14.08 9.41
C ARG A 318 17.75 -14.65 9.03
N PHE A 319 18.57 -13.84 8.36
CA PHE A 319 19.88 -14.28 7.89
C PHE A 319 20.84 -13.11 7.76
N VAL A 320 22.14 -13.41 7.69
CA VAL A 320 23.17 -12.43 7.40
C VAL A 320 23.38 -12.36 5.89
N ASN A 321 23.28 -11.16 5.32
CA ASN A 321 23.64 -10.91 3.94
C ASN A 321 25.17 -11.04 3.78
N PRO A 322 25.68 -12.01 3.01
CA PRO A 322 27.12 -12.20 2.84
C PRO A 322 27.81 -11.10 2.02
N SER A 323 27.05 -10.29 1.26
CA SER A 323 27.58 -9.17 0.48
C SER A 323 26.69 -7.92 0.62
N PRO A 324 26.71 -7.23 1.77
CA PRO A 324 25.87 -6.05 2.01
C PRO A 324 26.22 -4.84 1.13
N VAL A 325 27.34 -4.91 0.39
CA VAL A 325 27.84 -3.85 -0.50
C VAL A 325 27.54 -4.09 -1.98
N SER A 326 26.88 -5.20 -2.34
CA SER A 326 26.44 -5.49 -3.70
C SER A 326 25.03 -6.06 -3.71
N ASP A 327 24.28 -5.81 -4.79
CA ASP A 327 22.99 -6.45 -4.98
C ASP A 327 23.18 -7.97 -5.08
N THR A 328 22.39 -8.72 -4.31
CA THR A 328 22.45 -10.19 -4.27
C THR A 328 21.09 -10.78 -4.64
N PRO A 329 20.97 -11.46 -5.80
CA PRO A 329 19.75 -12.16 -6.15
C PRO A 329 19.41 -13.25 -5.13
N TYR A 330 18.13 -13.37 -4.81
CA TYR A 330 17.60 -14.49 -4.03
C TYR A 330 16.45 -15.15 -4.79
N ARG A 331 16.16 -16.40 -4.44
CA ARG A 331 14.91 -17.06 -4.79
C ARG A 331 14.33 -17.79 -3.60
N VAL A 332 13.02 -17.68 -3.46
CA VAL A 332 12.24 -18.46 -2.50
C VAL A 332 11.54 -19.56 -3.27
N CYS A 333 11.57 -20.77 -2.76
CA CYS A 333 11.03 -21.93 -3.43
C CYS A 333 10.08 -22.67 -2.51
N TYR A 334 9.04 -23.28 -3.12
CA TYR A 334 8.06 -24.07 -2.40
C TYR A 334 7.47 -25.15 -3.29
N THR A 335 7.30 -26.34 -2.75
CA THR A 335 6.74 -27.47 -3.49
C THR A 335 5.28 -27.70 -3.10
N TYR A 336 4.42 -27.83 -4.10
CA TYR A 336 2.97 -27.99 -3.94
C TYR A 336 2.43 -29.01 -4.94
N GLN A 337 1.22 -29.50 -4.66
CA GLN A 337 0.47 -30.31 -5.60
C GLN A 337 -0.25 -29.38 -6.60
N ASP A 338 0.23 -29.38 -7.84
CA ASP A 338 -0.42 -28.74 -8.98
C ASP A 338 -1.23 -29.78 -9.75
N ARG A 339 -2.56 -29.72 -9.61
CA ARG A 339 -3.48 -30.73 -10.13
C ARG A 339 -3.12 -32.13 -9.60
N HIS A 340 -2.53 -32.98 -10.44
CA HIS A 340 -2.09 -34.34 -10.10
C HIS A 340 -0.56 -34.49 -10.03
N THR A 341 0.19 -33.40 -10.20
CA THR A 341 1.65 -33.42 -10.27
C THR A 341 2.27 -32.60 -9.14
N MET A 342 3.43 -33.03 -8.64
CA MET A 342 4.21 -32.21 -7.72
C MET A 342 4.99 -31.17 -8.52
N SER A 343 4.79 -29.90 -8.18
CA SER A 343 5.42 -28.75 -8.82
C SER A 343 6.16 -27.90 -7.79
N THR A 344 7.19 -27.18 -8.24
CA THR A 344 7.91 -26.20 -7.43
C THR A 344 7.67 -24.81 -7.98
N ASP A 345 7.12 -23.93 -7.15
CA ASP A 345 7.02 -22.50 -7.44
C ASP A 345 8.29 -21.79 -6.98
N THR A 346 8.62 -20.67 -7.63
CA THR A 346 9.82 -19.89 -7.36
C THR A 346 9.53 -18.40 -7.44
N LEU A 347 9.71 -17.71 -6.33
CA LEU A 347 9.66 -16.25 -6.24
C LEU A 347 11.07 -15.69 -6.30
N MET A 348 11.34 -14.88 -7.32
CA MET A 348 12.63 -14.23 -7.52
C MET A 348 12.65 -12.84 -6.88
N GLY A 349 13.79 -12.44 -6.33
CA GLY A 349 13.98 -11.09 -5.80
C GLY A 349 15.45 -10.69 -5.69
N THR A 350 15.69 -9.55 -5.05
CA THR A 350 17.05 -9.01 -4.86
C THR A 350 17.18 -8.39 -3.48
N ILE A 351 18.21 -8.80 -2.74
CA ILE A 351 18.68 -8.08 -1.55
C ILE A 351 19.61 -6.97 -2.05
N ARG A 352 19.22 -5.72 -1.87
CA ARG A 352 19.95 -4.55 -2.39
C ARG A 352 21.17 -4.24 -1.54
N ALA A 353 22.23 -3.79 -2.20
CA ALA A 353 23.36 -3.17 -1.52
C ALA A 353 22.87 -2.00 -0.66
N GLU A 354 23.40 -1.88 0.56
CA GLU A 354 23.11 -0.70 1.38
C GLU A 354 23.66 0.57 0.70
N PRO A 355 22.94 1.71 0.71
CA PRO A 355 23.38 2.95 0.07
C PRO A 355 24.46 3.68 0.90
N GLY A 356 25.32 2.95 1.62
CA GLY A 356 26.23 3.49 2.63
C GLY A 356 27.24 4.52 2.11
N LYS A 357 27.70 4.38 0.85
CA LYS A 357 28.60 5.34 0.19
C LYS A 357 27.91 6.20 -0.88
N LYS A 358 26.60 6.05 -1.07
CA LYS A 358 25.87 6.89 -2.03
C LYS A 358 25.79 8.32 -1.48
N ASP A 359 25.85 9.28 -2.41
CA ASP A 359 25.65 10.69 -2.12
C ASP A 359 24.21 10.97 -1.68
N GLU A 360 23.25 10.19 -2.17
CA GLU A 360 21.83 10.30 -1.84
C GLU A 360 21.24 8.96 -1.39
N VAL A 361 20.34 9.04 -0.41
CA VAL A 361 19.40 7.96 -0.07
C VAL A 361 18.02 8.40 -0.55
N VAL A 362 17.40 7.60 -1.43
CA VAL A 362 16.10 7.90 -2.03
C VAL A 362 15.01 7.04 -1.42
N ILE A 363 13.94 7.66 -0.93
CA ILE A 363 12.79 6.99 -0.33
C ILE A 363 11.58 7.22 -1.25
N ALA A 364 10.92 6.14 -1.66
CA ALA A 364 9.59 6.21 -2.26
C ALA A 364 8.54 5.95 -1.18
N ALA A 365 7.67 6.93 -0.94
CA ALA A 365 6.68 6.88 0.12
C ALA A 365 5.25 6.89 -0.46
N LEU A 366 4.42 5.96 0.01
CA LEU A 366 3.08 5.68 -0.49
C LEU A 366 2.12 5.36 0.67
N SER A 367 0.83 5.60 0.48
CA SER A 367 -0.23 5.27 1.45
C SER A 367 -1.60 5.27 0.76
N CYS A 368 -2.63 4.74 1.42
CA CYS A 368 -4.04 4.85 1.00
C CYS A 368 -4.31 4.25 -0.39
N ASN A 369 -4.23 2.92 -0.46
CA ASN A 369 -4.39 2.11 -1.66
C ASN A 369 -5.80 1.55 -1.82
N ARG A 370 -6.74 2.42 -2.19
CA ARG A 370 -8.02 1.94 -2.70
C ARG A 370 -7.83 1.18 -4.02
N ASP A 371 -8.67 0.18 -4.24
CA ASP A 371 -8.69 -0.65 -5.44
C ASP A 371 -8.97 0.03 -6.80
N LEU A 372 -9.39 1.30 -6.88
CA LEU A 372 -9.50 1.99 -8.17
C LEU A 372 -8.11 2.23 -8.78
N GLY A 373 -7.91 1.78 -10.01
CA GLY A 373 -6.60 1.81 -10.66
C GLY A 373 -5.76 0.56 -10.38
N PHE A 374 -6.30 -0.47 -9.73
CA PHE A 374 -5.66 -1.79 -9.69
C PHE A 374 -5.40 -2.27 -11.14
N PRO A 375 -4.21 -2.81 -11.47
CA PRO A 375 -3.12 -3.25 -10.59
C PRO A 375 -1.99 -2.22 -10.38
N ALA A 376 -2.27 -0.93 -10.55
CA ALA A 376 -1.32 0.16 -10.32
C ALA A 376 -0.01 0.07 -11.11
N LYS A 377 -0.07 -0.49 -12.33
CA LYS A 377 1.08 -0.67 -13.22
C LYS A 377 1.77 0.67 -13.53
N ASP A 378 0.99 1.73 -13.71
CA ASP A 378 1.46 3.11 -13.88
C ASP A 378 2.38 3.52 -12.73
N LEU A 379 1.92 3.33 -11.49
CA LEU A 379 2.66 3.67 -10.29
C LEU A 379 3.91 2.79 -10.10
N VAL A 380 3.82 1.48 -10.34
CA VAL A 380 4.97 0.58 -10.23
C VAL A 380 6.11 1.00 -11.17
N GLN A 381 5.80 1.34 -12.41
CA GLN A 381 6.80 1.84 -13.36
C GLN A 381 7.34 3.20 -12.93
N ALA A 382 6.48 4.06 -12.39
CA ALA A 382 6.86 5.37 -11.91
C ALA A 382 7.83 5.31 -10.72
N ILE A 383 7.62 4.38 -9.78
CA ILE A 383 8.55 4.15 -8.67
C ILE A 383 9.87 3.57 -9.17
N LYS A 384 9.85 2.60 -10.09
CA LYS A 384 11.07 2.02 -10.69
C LYS A 384 11.96 3.08 -11.34
N TYR A 385 11.36 4.06 -12.02
CA TYR A 385 12.07 5.17 -12.66
C TYR A 385 12.90 6.01 -11.66
N HIS A 386 12.40 6.18 -10.43
CA HIS A 386 13.07 6.99 -9.41
C HIS A 386 14.23 6.28 -8.72
N HIS A 387 14.40 4.97 -8.96
CA HIS A 387 15.44 4.13 -8.36
C HIS A 387 15.55 4.28 -6.84
N PRO A 388 14.46 4.04 -6.07
CA PRO A 388 14.49 4.17 -4.63
C PRO A 388 15.50 3.22 -3.99
N ASP A 389 16.02 3.62 -2.83
CA ASP A 389 16.78 2.76 -1.93
C ASP A 389 15.90 2.13 -0.84
N LEU A 390 14.79 2.79 -0.49
CA LEU A 390 13.82 2.34 0.51
C LEU A 390 12.39 2.61 0.02
N LEU A 391 11.49 1.65 0.20
CA LEU A 391 10.05 1.85 0.05
C LEU A 391 9.42 2.05 1.43
N PHE A 392 8.48 2.99 1.53
CA PHE A 392 7.66 3.19 2.73
C PHE A 392 6.18 3.17 2.35
N PHE A 393 5.44 2.19 2.89
CA PHE A 393 3.98 2.12 2.82
C PHE A 393 3.41 2.50 4.20
N GLY A 394 2.94 3.73 4.32
CA GLY A 394 2.56 4.37 5.58
C GLY A 394 1.13 4.12 6.06
N GLY A 395 0.52 2.98 5.73
CA GLY A 395 -0.84 2.65 6.14
C GLY A 395 -1.85 2.61 5.00
N ASP A 396 -3.00 1.99 5.26
CA ASP A 396 -4.11 1.78 4.34
C ASP A 396 -3.68 1.04 3.07
N GLN A 397 -2.89 -0.03 3.24
CA GLN A 397 -2.52 -0.87 2.10
C GLN A 397 -3.76 -1.58 1.53
N ILE A 398 -4.79 -1.79 2.36
CA ILE A 398 -6.11 -2.24 1.94
C ILE A 398 -7.24 -1.35 2.51
N TYR A 399 -8.39 -1.37 1.84
CA TYR A 399 -9.67 -0.91 2.41
C TYR A 399 -10.62 -2.09 2.58
N GLU A 400 -11.56 -2.01 3.51
CA GLU A 400 -12.43 -3.15 3.83
C GLU A 400 -13.31 -3.58 2.66
N GLY A 401 -13.60 -2.64 1.75
CA GLY A 401 -14.38 -2.86 0.53
C GLY A 401 -13.56 -3.31 -0.68
N ASN A 402 -12.23 -3.41 -0.60
CA ASN A 402 -11.40 -3.76 -1.74
C ASN A 402 -11.84 -5.10 -2.38
N GLY A 403 -11.91 -5.14 -3.70
CA GLY A 403 -12.37 -6.31 -4.47
C GLY A 403 -13.88 -6.42 -4.62
N GLY A 404 -14.69 -5.56 -4.00
CA GLY A 404 -16.13 -5.47 -4.27
C GLY A 404 -17.03 -6.53 -3.61
N PHE A 405 -16.50 -7.43 -2.78
CA PHE A 405 -17.27 -8.51 -2.13
C PHE A 405 -17.70 -8.23 -0.68
N GLY A 406 -17.61 -6.96 -0.25
CA GLY A 406 -17.88 -6.55 1.13
C GLY A 406 -16.79 -6.99 2.11
N THR A 407 -17.11 -7.01 3.40
CA THR A 407 -16.17 -7.31 4.47
C THR A 407 -16.73 -8.43 5.34
N GLN A 408 -15.95 -9.50 5.49
CA GLN A 408 -16.30 -10.59 6.40
C GLN A 408 -15.49 -10.46 7.68
N ARG A 409 -16.20 -10.36 8.81
CA ARG A 409 -15.59 -10.14 10.15
C ARG A 409 -15.70 -11.35 11.08
N THR A 410 -16.52 -12.33 10.71
CA THR A 410 -16.76 -13.54 11.50
C THR A 410 -17.13 -14.71 10.58
N PRO A 411 -16.80 -15.96 10.95
CA PRO A 411 -15.82 -16.34 11.99
C PRO A 411 -14.39 -15.90 11.65
N THR A 412 -13.45 -15.98 12.61
CA THR A 412 -12.07 -15.45 12.47
C THR A 412 -11.32 -16.04 11.27
N ASP A 413 -11.48 -17.34 11.00
CA ASP A 413 -10.85 -18.02 9.86
C ASP A 413 -11.32 -17.44 8.52
N LYS A 414 -12.63 -17.19 8.37
CA LYS A 414 -13.17 -16.56 7.16
C LYS A 414 -12.81 -15.07 7.07
N ALA A 415 -12.77 -14.37 8.21
CA ALA A 415 -12.29 -12.99 8.25
C ALA A 415 -10.80 -12.88 7.87
N THR A 416 -10.00 -13.90 8.21
CA THR A 416 -8.60 -14.01 7.82
C THR A 416 -8.47 -14.16 6.31
N LEU A 417 -9.24 -15.06 5.68
CA LEU A 417 -9.25 -15.21 4.22
C LEU A 417 -9.77 -13.96 3.49
N ASP A 418 -10.76 -13.26 4.05
CA ASP A 418 -11.26 -11.99 3.52
C ASP A 418 -10.23 -10.86 3.59
N TYR A 419 -9.40 -10.85 4.63
CA TYR A 419 -8.24 -9.96 4.71
C TYR A 419 -7.18 -10.34 3.68
N LEU A 420 -6.79 -11.62 3.67
CA LEU A 420 -5.74 -12.14 2.81
C LEU A 420 -6.04 -11.87 1.34
N ARG A 421 -7.28 -12.04 0.85
CA ARG A 421 -7.60 -11.69 -0.55
C ARG A 421 -7.39 -10.21 -0.92
N LYS A 422 -7.47 -9.29 0.05
CA LYS A 422 -7.23 -7.85 -0.16
C LYS A 422 -5.73 -7.58 -0.09
N TRP A 423 -5.06 -8.21 0.86
CA TRP A 423 -3.60 -8.17 0.99
C TRP A 423 -2.89 -8.79 -0.23
N TYR A 424 -3.48 -9.82 -0.83
CA TYR A 424 -3.00 -10.41 -2.07
C TYR A 424 -3.17 -9.49 -3.26
N GLN A 425 -4.21 -8.65 -3.31
CA GLN A 425 -4.29 -7.59 -4.33
C GLN A 425 -3.15 -6.59 -4.16
N PHE A 426 -2.83 -6.17 -2.93
CA PHE A 426 -1.65 -5.35 -2.68
C PHE A 426 -0.37 -6.03 -3.20
N GLY A 427 -0.15 -7.30 -2.84
CA GLY A 427 0.99 -8.08 -3.33
C GLY A 427 1.04 -8.24 -4.85
N TRP A 428 -0.10 -8.45 -5.49
CA TRP A 428 -0.21 -8.62 -6.94
C TRP A 428 0.07 -7.33 -7.73
N ALA A 429 -0.17 -6.17 -7.09
CA ALA A 429 0.19 -4.88 -7.62
C ALA A 429 1.68 -4.55 -7.37
N PHE A 430 2.15 -4.68 -6.12
CA PHE A 430 3.43 -4.12 -5.69
C PHE A 430 4.56 -5.13 -5.45
N GLY A 431 4.32 -6.43 -5.62
CA GLY A 431 5.34 -7.47 -5.43
C GLY A 431 6.57 -7.28 -6.32
N GLU A 432 6.40 -6.76 -7.54
CA GLU A 432 7.50 -6.37 -8.43
C GLU A 432 8.44 -5.28 -7.84
N LEU A 433 8.00 -4.58 -6.79
CA LEU A 433 8.81 -3.65 -6.03
C LEU A 433 9.31 -4.31 -4.75
N THR A 434 8.41 -4.84 -3.92
CA THR A 434 8.77 -5.31 -2.56
C THR A 434 9.73 -6.50 -2.59
N ASN A 435 9.71 -7.31 -3.65
CA ASN A 435 10.67 -8.41 -3.83
C ASN A 435 12.11 -7.92 -4.02
N HIS A 436 12.30 -6.67 -4.47
CA HIS A 436 13.58 -6.15 -4.92
C HIS A 436 14.09 -4.96 -4.11
N PHE A 437 13.25 -4.27 -3.35
CA PHE A 437 13.65 -3.10 -2.56
C PHE A 437 13.35 -3.33 -1.07
N PRO A 438 14.26 -2.89 -0.17
CA PRO A 438 13.95 -2.83 1.24
C PRO A 438 12.66 -2.04 1.45
N THR A 439 11.75 -2.58 2.22
CA THR A 439 10.39 -2.06 2.37
C THR A 439 10.06 -1.93 3.85
N VAL A 440 9.54 -0.76 4.24
CA VAL A 440 8.85 -0.56 5.52
C VAL A 440 7.36 -0.50 5.21
N THR A 441 6.58 -1.42 5.80
CA THR A 441 5.12 -1.39 5.75
C THR A 441 4.59 -1.37 7.17
N ILE A 442 3.62 -0.49 7.44
CA ILE A 442 2.95 -0.39 8.73
C ILE A 442 1.43 -0.32 8.51
N PRO A 443 0.61 -1.05 9.28
CA PRO A 443 -0.84 -0.96 9.18
C PRO A 443 -1.36 0.36 9.76
N ASP A 444 -2.42 0.86 9.14
CA ASP A 444 -3.30 1.89 9.71
C ASP A 444 -4.69 1.32 10.03
N ASP A 445 -5.72 2.15 10.07
CA ASP A 445 -7.06 1.81 10.54
C ASP A 445 -7.81 0.88 9.58
N HIS A 446 -7.77 1.16 8.28
CA HIS A 446 -8.47 0.34 7.28
C HIS A 446 -7.89 -1.08 7.16
N ASP A 447 -6.58 -1.24 7.41
CA ASP A 447 -5.92 -2.55 7.41
C ASP A 447 -6.48 -3.48 8.49
N VAL A 448 -6.87 -2.91 9.65
CA VAL A 448 -7.50 -3.65 10.75
C VAL A 448 -9.02 -3.51 10.76
N TYR A 449 -9.60 -3.13 9.62
CA TYR A 449 -11.03 -2.99 9.38
C TYR A 449 -11.75 -1.95 10.26
N HIS A 450 -11.07 -0.84 10.51
CA HIS A 450 -11.63 0.39 11.05
C HIS A 450 -11.75 1.44 9.93
N GLY A 451 -12.74 2.32 10.02
CA GLY A 451 -12.75 3.54 9.21
C GLY A 451 -12.08 4.74 9.90
N ASN A 452 -11.83 4.61 11.20
CA ASN A 452 -11.01 5.49 12.07
C ASN A 452 -10.57 4.62 13.27
N LEU A 453 -9.31 4.72 13.70
CA LEU A 453 -8.76 3.93 14.80
C LEU A 453 -8.18 4.80 15.93
N TRP A 454 -8.87 4.80 17.06
CA TRP A 454 -8.30 5.17 18.35
C TRP A 454 -8.01 3.89 19.12
N GLY A 455 -6.76 3.45 19.12
CA GLY A 455 -6.38 2.10 19.58
C GLY A 455 -6.53 1.85 21.08
N GLU A 456 -6.56 2.90 21.91
CA GLU A 456 -6.85 2.82 23.35
C GLU A 456 -6.04 1.72 24.07
N ALA A 457 -4.75 1.62 23.72
CA ALA A 457 -3.81 0.62 24.22
C ALA A 457 -4.33 -0.83 24.07
N GLY A 458 -5.03 -1.12 22.97
CA GLY A 458 -5.45 -2.46 22.58
C GLY A 458 -6.72 -2.97 23.24
N ARG A 459 -7.56 -2.13 23.87
CA ARG A 459 -8.81 -2.62 24.50
C ARG A 459 -9.79 -3.18 23.46
N PRO A 460 -10.68 -4.11 23.83
CA PRO A 460 -11.76 -4.56 22.95
C PRO A 460 -12.88 -3.53 22.87
N VAL A 461 -13.51 -3.43 21.71
CA VAL A 461 -14.82 -2.77 21.57
C VAL A 461 -15.92 -3.77 21.94
N PRO A 462 -16.90 -3.40 22.78
CA PRO A 462 -18.02 -4.29 23.11
C PRO A 462 -18.86 -4.67 21.89
N ASP A 463 -19.15 -5.98 21.74
CA ASP A 463 -19.97 -6.51 20.64
C ASP A 463 -21.36 -5.85 20.53
N SER A 464 -21.92 -5.41 21.66
CA SER A 464 -23.22 -4.73 21.74
C SER A 464 -23.25 -3.40 20.97
N LEU A 465 -22.10 -2.81 20.63
CA LEU A 465 -21.98 -1.60 19.83
C LEU A 465 -21.96 -1.86 18.31
N GLY A 466 -21.90 -3.13 17.90
CA GLY A 466 -21.82 -3.53 16.50
C GLY A 466 -20.49 -3.15 15.85
N GLN A 467 -20.52 -2.76 14.58
CA GLN A 467 -19.30 -2.58 13.76
C GLN A 467 -19.16 -1.19 13.11
N GLY A 468 -20.12 -0.28 13.35
CA GLY A 468 -20.17 1.07 12.77
C GLY A 468 -19.54 2.14 13.66
N ALA A 469 -19.85 3.41 13.39
CA ALA A 469 -19.27 4.58 14.07
C ALA A 469 -19.35 4.51 15.61
N LYS A 470 -20.44 4.00 16.19
CA LYS A 470 -20.56 3.84 17.66
C LYS A 470 -19.47 2.95 18.25
N ALA A 471 -19.12 1.88 17.55
CA ALA A 471 -18.07 0.94 17.93
C ALA A 471 -16.68 1.59 17.74
N GLN A 472 -16.48 2.35 16.66
CA GLN A 472 -15.24 3.09 16.41
C GLN A 472 -14.98 4.17 17.46
N ASP A 473 -15.95 5.04 17.71
CA ASP A 473 -15.80 6.15 18.67
C ASP A 473 -15.66 5.66 20.12
N TYR A 474 -16.08 4.43 20.40
CA TYR A 474 -15.81 3.83 21.71
C TYR A 474 -14.30 3.68 21.92
N GLY A 475 -13.50 3.48 20.86
CA GLY A 475 -12.06 3.27 20.92
C GLY A 475 -11.66 1.86 21.37
N GLY A 476 -10.55 1.36 20.83
CA GLY A 476 -10.14 -0.03 20.89
C GLY A 476 -10.31 -0.72 19.53
N TYR A 477 -10.16 -2.04 19.53
CA TYR A 477 -10.24 -2.88 18.33
C TYR A 477 -11.60 -3.57 18.20
N LYS A 478 -12.20 -3.48 17.01
CA LYS A 478 -13.47 -4.16 16.64
C LYS A 478 -13.28 -5.64 16.31
N MET A 479 -12.05 -6.04 15.97
CA MET A 479 -11.69 -7.41 15.58
C MET A 479 -10.97 -8.11 16.75
N PRO A 480 -11.07 -9.44 16.88
CA PRO A 480 -10.35 -10.20 17.91
C PRO A 480 -8.83 -10.01 17.82
N ALA A 481 -8.15 -10.03 18.98
CA ALA A 481 -6.70 -9.82 19.06
C ALA A 481 -5.87 -10.80 18.22
N GLU A 482 -6.31 -12.05 18.09
CA GLU A 482 -5.67 -13.05 17.22
C GLU A 482 -5.64 -12.61 15.76
N TRP A 483 -6.73 -12.01 15.26
CA TRP A 483 -6.84 -11.54 13.89
C TRP A 483 -6.04 -10.25 13.69
N VAL A 484 -6.09 -9.33 14.67
CA VAL A 484 -5.26 -8.11 14.65
C VAL A 484 -3.78 -8.46 14.59
N ASN A 485 -3.34 -9.44 15.40
CA ASN A 485 -1.97 -9.93 15.38
C ASN A 485 -1.59 -10.59 14.05
N MET A 486 -2.52 -11.30 13.40
CA MET A 486 -2.33 -11.86 12.06
C MET A 486 -2.10 -10.76 11.00
N VAL A 487 -2.92 -9.70 11.02
CA VAL A 487 -2.72 -8.53 10.13
C VAL A 487 -1.36 -7.90 10.34
N GLN A 488 -1.02 -7.56 11.60
CA GLN A 488 0.28 -6.95 11.93
C GLN A 488 1.43 -7.84 11.49
N LYS A 489 1.39 -9.14 11.77
CA LYS A 489 2.45 -10.08 11.39
C LYS A 489 2.65 -10.11 9.87
N SER A 490 1.56 -10.11 9.10
CA SER A 490 1.60 -10.10 7.63
C SER A 490 2.28 -8.85 7.07
N GLN A 491 2.20 -7.72 7.77
CA GLN A 491 2.70 -6.43 7.29
C GLN A 491 4.02 -5.98 7.92
N THR A 492 4.38 -6.45 9.12
CA THR A 492 5.47 -5.85 9.91
C THR A 492 6.54 -6.82 10.40
N TRP A 493 6.39 -8.15 10.22
CA TRP A 493 7.38 -9.10 10.76
C TRP A 493 8.80 -8.88 10.22
N HIS A 494 8.91 -8.42 8.97
CA HIS A 494 10.16 -8.14 8.29
C HIS A 494 10.88 -6.86 8.77
N LEU A 495 10.25 -6.04 9.62
CA LEU A 495 10.89 -4.89 10.26
C LEU A 495 11.90 -5.36 11.33
N PRO A 496 12.82 -4.51 11.80
CA PRO A 496 13.61 -4.77 12.99
C PRO A 496 12.75 -5.18 14.19
N ASP A 497 13.35 -5.89 15.15
CA ASP A 497 12.61 -6.30 16.34
C ASP A 497 12.08 -5.07 17.12
N PRO A 498 10.90 -5.15 17.74
CA PRO A 498 10.32 -4.02 18.46
C PRO A 498 11.23 -3.57 19.59
N ILE A 499 11.35 -2.26 19.80
CA ILE A 499 12.18 -1.69 20.88
C ILE A 499 11.68 -2.13 22.25
N ASP A 500 10.36 -2.25 22.39
CA ASP A 500 9.70 -2.79 23.57
C ASP A 500 8.62 -3.78 23.09
N PRO A 501 8.87 -5.10 23.13
CA PRO A 501 7.99 -6.11 22.56
C PRO A 501 6.80 -6.50 23.44
N GLU A 502 6.64 -5.88 24.62
CA GLU A 502 5.55 -6.21 25.55
C GLU A 502 4.18 -5.96 24.87
N PRO A 503 3.27 -6.95 24.83
CA PRO A 503 1.95 -6.75 24.25
C PRO A 503 1.16 -5.66 24.98
N VAL A 504 0.21 -5.04 24.28
CA VAL A 504 -0.81 -4.20 24.94
C VAL A 504 -2.00 -5.07 25.38
N GLN A 505 -3.13 -4.45 25.74
CA GLN A 505 -4.32 -5.19 26.18
C GLN A 505 -4.76 -6.22 25.13
N GLN A 506 -5.45 -7.27 25.60
CA GLN A 506 -5.84 -8.46 24.82
C GLN A 506 -4.67 -9.28 24.24
N GLY A 507 -3.41 -8.96 24.57
CA GLY A 507 -2.25 -9.64 23.99
C GLY A 507 -1.96 -9.19 22.55
N ILE A 508 -2.47 -8.02 22.14
CA ILE A 508 -2.12 -7.43 20.84
C ILE A 508 -0.64 -7.03 20.86
N LYS A 509 0.12 -7.53 19.89
CA LYS A 509 1.57 -7.29 19.75
C LYS A 509 1.86 -5.86 19.28
N VAL A 510 3.12 -5.48 19.47
CA VAL A 510 3.71 -4.16 19.20
C VAL A 510 4.85 -4.34 18.19
N TYR A 511 5.05 -3.36 17.32
CA TYR A 511 6.07 -3.37 16.26
C TYR A 511 6.89 -2.07 16.13
N PHE A 512 6.60 -1.00 16.89
CA PHE A 512 7.42 0.22 16.79
C PHE A 512 8.90 -0.07 17.03
N THR A 513 9.75 0.49 16.17
CA THR A 513 11.18 0.16 16.14
C THR A 513 12.05 1.22 15.47
N GLU A 514 13.36 1.01 15.48
CA GLU A 514 14.33 1.76 14.69
C GLU A 514 14.88 0.90 13.55
N LEU A 515 14.91 1.45 12.34
CA LEU A 515 15.67 0.90 11.21
C LEU A 515 16.88 1.80 10.92
N ARG A 516 18.08 1.23 10.85
CA ARG A 516 19.30 1.93 10.39
C ARG A 516 19.70 1.42 9.02
N TYR A 517 19.51 2.25 8.00
CA TYR A 517 19.78 1.89 6.61
C TYR A 517 20.48 3.04 5.87
N GLY A 518 21.61 2.77 5.23
CA GLY A 518 22.39 3.81 4.56
C GLY A 518 22.95 4.87 5.50
N GLY A 519 23.10 4.59 6.79
CA GLY A 519 23.45 5.57 7.82
C GLY A 519 22.34 6.58 8.13
N VAL A 520 21.13 6.39 7.62
CA VAL A 520 19.94 7.12 8.07
C VAL A 520 19.26 6.29 9.15
N SER A 521 18.86 6.95 10.24
CA SER A 521 18.17 6.36 11.38
C SER A 521 16.67 6.68 11.23
N PHE A 522 15.86 5.64 11.03
CA PHE A 522 14.42 5.73 10.83
C PHE A 522 13.69 5.29 12.09
N ALA A 523 12.96 6.18 12.75
CA ALA A 523 12.00 5.78 13.78
C ALA A 523 10.67 5.38 13.11
N ILE A 524 10.15 4.20 13.44
CA ILE A 524 8.91 3.64 12.90
C ILE A 524 7.89 3.55 14.03
N LEU A 525 6.73 4.19 13.87
CA LEU A 525 5.71 4.30 14.91
C LEU A 525 4.46 3.45 14.67
N GLU A 526 3.72 3.28 15.76
CA GLU A 526 2.35 2.80 15.87
C GLU A 526 1.47 3.93 16.43
N ASP A 527 1.27 5.00 15.64
CA ASP A 527 0.69 6.24 16.17
C ASP A 527 -0.81 6.12 16.51
N ARG A 528 -1.51 5.10 15.98
CA ARG A 528 -2.89 4.74 16.34
C ARG A 528 -3.02 3.95 17.63
N LYS A 529 -2.01 3.15 17.99
CA LYS A 529 -2.14 2.05 18.97
C LYS A 529 -2.54 2.50 20.37
N TRP A 530 -2.00 3.62 20.83
CA TRP A 530 -2.29 4.19 22.16
C TRP A 530 -3.22 5.40 22.11
N LYS A 531 -3.59 5.85 20.90
CA LYS A 531 -4.37 7.07 20.72
C LYS A 531 -5.72 6.95 21.43
N SER A 532 -6.06 7.97 22.22
CA SER A 532 -7.32 8.03 22.97
C SER A 532 -8.49 8.44 22.09
N ALA A 533 -9.62 7.77 22.28
CA ALA A 533 -10.86 8.11 21.60
C ALA A 533 -11.47 9.39 22.22
N PRO A 534 -11.86 10.38 21.42
CA PRO A 534 -12.34 11.65 21.94
C PRO A 534 -13.71 11.56 22.63
N LYS A 535 -14.59 10.64 22.22
CA LYS A 535 -16.00 10.61 22.63
C LYS A 535 -16.22 10.56 24.13
N ASN A 536 -15.48 9.70 24.84
CA ASN A 536 -15.63 9.55 26.29
C ASN A 536 -14.93 10.67 27.06
N LEU A 537 -13.95 11.34 26.44
CA LEU A 537 -13.18 12.42 27.06
C LEU A 537 -13.83 13.80 26.86
N LEU A 538 -14.61 13.96 25.79
CA LEU A 538 -15.22 15.21 25.36
C LEU A 538 -16.74 15.05 25.15
N PRO A 539 -17.53 14.75 26.19
CA PRO A 539 -18.97 14.48 26.05
C PRO A 539 -19.76 15.68 25.49
N GLU A 540 -19.31 16.90 25.76
CA GLU A 540 -19.96 18.13 25.27
C GLU A 540 -19.81 18.34 23.76
N ALA A 541 -18.83 17.69 23.11
CA ALA A 541 -18.59 17.82 21.68
C ALA A 541 -19.59 17.02 20.83
N ASP A 542 -20.32 16.08 21.45
CA ASP A 542 -21.21 15.12 20.77
C ASP A 542 -20.52 14.41 19.60
N ILE A 543 -19.42 13.70 19.89
CA ILE A 543 -18.61 13.06 18.86
C ILE A 543 -19.37 11.92 18.17
N TYR A 544 -19.37 11.97 16.84
CA TYR A 544 -19.79 10.89 15.97
C TYR A 544 -18.80 10.66 14.83
N ASN A 545 -18.25 9.45 14.75
CA ASN A 545 -17.21 9.05 13.81
C ASN A 545 -15.98 9.99 13.83
N GLY A 546 -15.54 10.40 15.02
CA GLY A 546 -14.44 11.37 15.17
C GLY A 546 -14.78 12.83 14.89
N TRP A 547 -16.02 13.17 14.53
CA TRP A 547 -16.43 14.54 14.25
C TRP A 547 -17.29 15.13 15.37
N PRO A 548 -17.01 16.36 15.84
CA PRO A 548 -17.89 17.06 16.78
C PRO A 548 -19.17 17.52 16.08
N LEU A 549 -20.33 17.04 16.56
CA LEU A 549 -21.63 17.44 16.00
C LEU A 549 -22.22 18.68 16.70
N ASN A 550 -21.78 18.99 17.92
CA ASN A 550 -22.24 20.16 18.63
C ASN A 550 -21.65 21.45 18.03
N THR A 551 -22.46 22.20 17.27
CA THR A 551 -22.03 23.43 16.60
C THR A 551 -21.73 24.60 17.54
N MET A 552 -22.09 24.49 18.83
CA MET A 552 -21.75 25.50 19.85
C MET A 552 -20.43 25.20 20.56
N TRP A 553 -19.80 24.05 20.28
CA TRP A 553 -18.55 23.61 20.88
C TRP A 553 -17.38 23.82 19.91
N ASP A 554 -16.27 24.35 20.42
CA ASP A 554 -15.09 24.68 19.62
C ASP A 554 -13.85 23.90 20.06
N ALA A 555 -13.40 22.96 19.21
CA ALA A 555 -12.23 22.14 19.46
C ALA A 555 -10.96 22.96 19.74
N ARG A 556 -10.85 24.17 19.16
CA ARG A 556 -9.67 25.04 19.32
C ARG A 556 -9.46 25.49 20.76
N THR A 557 -10.55 25.59 21.52
CA THR A 557 -10.53 26.09 22.91
C THR A 557 -10.96 25.05 23.94
N GLN A 558 -11.70 24.02 23.52
CA GLN A 558 -12.39 23.10 24.43
C GLN A 558 -11.97 21.64 24.28
N SER A 559 -11.15 21.25 23.29
CA SER A 559 -10.72 19.85 23.16
C SER A 559 -9.52 19.51 24.05
N ASN A 560 -8.60 20.45 24.27
CA ASN A 560 -7.32 20.15 24.90
C ASN A 560 -7.50 19.63 26.35
N THR A 561 -7.05 18.41 26.62
CA THR A 561 -7.16 17.74 27.92
C THR A 561 -5.88 16.94 28.23
N ASP A 562 -5.50 16.89 29.50
CA ASP A 562 -4.36 16.12 30.02
C ASP A 562 -4.65 14.62 30.17
N LYS A 563 -5.91 14.22 30.05
CA LYS A 563 -6.36 12.81 30.14
C LYS A 563 -6.17 12.03 28.84
N ALA A 564 -5.93 12.71 27.72
CA ALA A 564 -5.84 12.09 26.42
C ALA A 564 -4.39 11.75 26.06
N THR A 565 -4.19 10.59 25.44
CA THR A 565 -2.89 10.06 25.04
C THR A 565 -2.81 9.98 23.51
N LEU A 566 -1.63 10.31 22.95
CA LEU A 566 -1.31 10.07 21.54
C LEU A 566 -0.48 8.79 21.38
N LEU A 567 0.83 8.88 21.63
CA LEU A 567 1.77 7.77 21.38
C LEU A 567 1.88 6.77 22.53
N GLY A 568 1.41 7.14 23.73
CA GLY A 568 1.65 6.37 24.97
C GLY A 568 3.08 6.51 25.49
N ASP A 569 3.29 6.19 26.76
CA ASP A 569 4.58 6.40 27.43
C ASP A 569 5.72 5.58 26.83
N ARG A 570 5.42 4.39 26.30
CA ARG A 570 6.42 3.47 25.73
C ARG A 570 7.03 4.02 24.45
N GLN A 571 6.22 4.45 23.48
CA GLN A 571 6.71 5.09 22.26
C GLN A 571 7.32 6.48 22.54
N GLN A 572 6.76 7.23 23.49
CA GLN A 572 7.31 8.52 23.88
C GLN A 572 8.74 8.38 24.44
N ARG A 573 8.98 7.39 25.31
CA ARG A 573 10.34 7.07 25.81
C ARG A 573 11.26 6.63 24.69
N PHE A 574 10.78 5.76 23.79
CA PHE A 574 11.55 5.38 22.60
C PHE A 574 11.99 6.61 21.79
N LEU A 575 11.08 7.53 21.48
CA LEU A 575 11.43 8.76 20.75
C LEU A 575 12.40 9.64 21.53
N GLU A 576 12.25 9.73 22.85
CA GLU A 576 13.15 10.50 23.71
C GLU A 576 14.56 9.94 23.71
N ASP A 577 14.73 8.62 23.75
CA ASP A 577 16.06 7.99 23.70
C ASP A 577 16.64 8.03 22.28
N TRP A 578 15.83 7.70 21.27
CA TRP A 578 16.18 7.79 19.86
C TRP A 578 16.60 9.21 19.44
N SER A 579 16.01 10.26 20.03
CA SER A 579 16.39 11.65 19.72
C SER A 579 17.83 12.00 20.11
N LYS A 580 18.39 11.28 21.09
CA LYS A 580 19.74 11.49 21.63
C LYS A 580 20.75 10.55 20.98
N ASP A 581 20.29 9.39 20.55
CA ASP A 581 21.15 8.33 20.04
C ASP A 581 21.54 8.56 18.57
N TRP A 582 22.79 8.95 18.35
CA TRP A 582 23.43 9.10 17.04
C TRP A 582 24.54 8.06 16.80
N SER A 583 24.55 6.96 17.57
CA SER A 583 25.42 5.79 17.40
C SER A 583 25.25 5.15 16.02
N GLY A 584 26.09 4.17 15.70
CA GLY A 584 26.01 3.40 14.45
C GLY A 584 26.21 4.27 13.20
N GLY A 585 26.96 5.37 13.32
CA GLY A 585 27.25 6.28 12.21
C GLY A 585 26.04 7.03 11.62
N ALA A 586 24.94 7.16 12.37
CA ALA A 586 23.75 7.87 11.89
C ALA A 586 24.08 9.32 11.54
N TRP A 587 23.71 9.75 10.33
CA TRP A 587 23.99 11.10 9.84
C TRP A 587 22.73 11.93 9.60
N MET A 588 21.57 11.29 9.56
CA MET A 588 20.26 11.93 9.48
C MET A 588 19.21 11.06 10.16
N LYS A 589 18.13 11.70 10.64
CA LYS A 589 17.02 11.06 11.34
C LYS A 589 15.70 11.36 10.63
N VAL A 590 14.90 10.32 10.43
CA VAL A 590 13.59 10.39 9.77
C VAL A 590 12.56 9.65 10.62
N LEU A 591 11.39 10.25 10.79
CA LEU A 591 10.23 9.61 11.41
C LEU A 591 9.31 9.07 10.32
N LEU A 592 8.82 7.85 10.49
CA LEU A 592 7.81 7.19 9.68
C LEU A 592 6.61 6.86 10.58
N SER A 593 5.42 7.39 10.25
CA SER A 593 4.17 7.08 10.96
C SER A 593 2.97 7.02 10.02
N GLN A 594 1.83 6.58 10.54
CA GLN A 594 0.59 6.47 9.78
C GLN A 594 0.05 7.86 9.39
N THR A 595 -0.10 8.76 10.38
CA THR A 595 -0.69 10.09 10.14
C THR A 595 0.16 11.25 10.67
N ILE A 596 0.07 12.37 9.95
CA ILE A 596 0.73 13.65 10.25
C ILE A 596 0.19 14.30 11.55
N PHE A 597 1.02 15.10 12.24
CA PHE A 597 0.72 15.67 13.57
C PHE A 597 0.01 17.03 13.53
N HIS A 598 -0.95 17.21 12.63
CA HIS A 598 -1.89 18.34 12.54
C HIS A 598 -3.05 17.96 11.60
N ASN A 599 -4.04 18.84 11.44
CA ASN A 599 -5.08 18.68 10.43
C ASN A 599 -5.08 19.83 9.40
N ILE A 600 -4.79 19.52 8.13
CA ILE A 600 -4.90 20.51 7.05
C ILE A 600 -6.33 20.62 6.49
N GLY A 601 -7.19 19.60 6.64
CA GLY A 601 -8.47 19.55 5.94
C GLY A 601 -9.36 20.79 6.11
N THR A 602 -10.00 21.20 5.01
CA THR A 602 -11.07 22.22 5.00
C THR A 602 -12.36 21.64 4.45
N LEU A 603 -13.50 22.11 4.97
CA LEU A 603 -14.84 21.78 4.49
C LEU A 603 -15.69 23.05 4.34
N PRO A 604 -16.75 23.03 3.51
CA PRO A 604 -17.73 24.11 3.46
C PRO A 604 -18.27 24.44 4.85
N LYS A 605 -18.57 25.72 5.12
CA LYS A 605 -19.01 26.16 6.45
C LYS A 605 -20.24 25.38 6.96
N SER A 606 -21.14 25.01 6.06
CA SER A 606 -22.37 24.25 6.36
C SER A 606 -22.13 22.77 6.70
N ALA A 607 -20.95 22.23 6.41
CA ALA A 607 -20.61 20.85 6.73
C ALA A 607 -20.18 20.73 8.20
N VAL A 608 -20.70 19.70 8.87
CA VAL A 608 -20.35 19.35 10.26
C VAL A 608 -19.43 18.12 10.34
N ASN A 609 -19.36 17.32 9.27
CA ASN A 609 -18.49 16.17 9.16
C ASN A 609 -18.08 15.93 7.69
N ASP A 610 -17.23 14.94 7.48
CA ASP A 610 -16.63 14.62 6.18
C ASP A 610 -17.48 13.71 5.28
N ASN A 611 -18.70 13.31 5.66
CA ASN A 611 -19.59 12.53 4.78
C ASN A 611 -19.89 13.25 3.45
N VAL A 612 -19.68 14.57 3.41
CA VAL A 612 -19.82 15.38 2.19
C VAL A 612 -18.62 15.27 1.25
N VAL A 613 -17.43 14.89 1.74
CA VAL A 613 -16.15 14.94 1.02
C VAL A 613 -16.20 14.23 -0.33
N PRO A 614 -16.70 12.98 -0.44
CA PRO A 614 -16.76 12.28 -1.73
C PRO A 614 -17.66 12.95 -2.78
N LYS A 615 -18.54 13.87 -2.36
CA LYS A 615 -19.52 14.56 -3.21
C LYS A 615 -19.20 16.03 -3.43
N LEU A 616 -18.12 16.55 -2.82
CA LEU A 616 -17.72 17.94 -3.02
C LEU A 616 -17.35 18.17 -4.48
N LYS A 617 -17.71 19.36 -4.99
CA LYS A 617 -17.29 19.80 -6.32
C LYS A 617 -15.76 19.80 -6.39
N ILE A 618 -15.21 19.10 -7.38
CA ILE A 618 -13.81 19.22 -7.79
C ILE A 618 -13.63 20.58 -8.48
N MET A 619 -12.66 21.36 -8.01
CA MET A 619 -12.41 22.72 -8.51
C MET A 619 -11.65 22.69 -9.83
N LYS A 620 -11.80 23.71 -10.67
CA LYS A 620 -10.82 23.92 -11.76
C LYS A 620 -9.52 24.50 -11.19
N PRO A 621 -8.38 24.32 -11.86
CA PRO A 621 -7.15 25.01 -11.48
C PRO A 621 -7.38 26.52 -11.31
N GLY A 622 -7.02 27.07 -10.14
CA GLY A 622 -7.22 28.48 -9.79
C GLY A 622 -8.61 28.84 -9.23
N GLU A 623 -9.60 27.95 -9.28
CA GLU A 623 -10.88 28.17 -8.60
C GLU A 623 -10.77 27.82 -7.11
N TYR A 624 -11.54 28.54 -6.27
CA TYR A 624 -11.64 28.29 -4.84
C TYR A 624 -13.11 28.14 -4.44
N PRO A 625 -13.44 27.23 -3.50
CA PRO A 625 -14.76 27.19 -2.89
C PRO A 625 -15.05 28.50 -2.15
N PRO A 626 -16.35 28.85 -1.98
CA PRO A 626 -16.74 30.16 -1.48
C PRO A 626 -16.46 30.38 0.00
N ASP A 627 -16.57 29.34 0.84
CA ASP A 627 -16.64 29.49 2.30
C ASP A 627 -16.02 28.33 3.09
N ASP A 628 -15.07 27.62 2.48
CA ASP A 628 -14.36 26.54 3.17
C ASP A 628 -13.59 27.04 4.41
N ARG A 629 -13.64 26.26 5.49
CA ARG A 629 -13.01 26.54 6.79
C ARG A 629 -12.17 25.35 7.25
N PRO A 630 -11.09 25.57 8.03
CA PRO A 630 -10.41 24.49 8.73
C PRO A 630 -11.37 23.71 9.62
N VAL A 631 -11.14 22.40 9.73
CA VAL A 631 -11.98 21.50 10.52
C VAL A 631 -11.16 20.67 11.51
N SER A 632 -11.85 20.02 12.44
CA SER A 632 -11.25 19.30 13.57
C SER A 632 -11.58 17.81 13.43
N ASP A 633 -10.83 17.12 12.57
CA ASP A 633 -10.93 15.67 12.39
C ASP A 633 -10.08 14.99 13.46
N PHE A 634 -10.74 14.40 14.47
CA PHE A 634 -10.07 13.77 15.61
C PHE A 634 -9.32 12.48 15.26
N ASP A 635 -9.48 12.00 14.03
CA ASP A 635 -8.69 10.92 13.51
C ASP A 635 -7.29 11.39 13.07
N THR A 636 -7.06 12.67 12.79
CA THR A 636 -5.69 13.18 12.59
C THR A 636 -4.88 13.17 13.89
N ASN A 637 -3.54 13.19 13.80
CA ASN A 637 -2.69 13.41 14.97
C ASN A 637 -2.53 14.90 15.33
N GLY A 638 -3.41 15.78 14.83
CA GLY A 638 -3.67 17.08 15.47
C GLY A 638 -4.33 16.93 16.85
N TRP A 639 -4.95 15.78 17.09
CA TRP A 639 -5.49 15.34 18.38
C TRP A 639 -4.74 14.11 18.93
N PRO A 640 -4.49 14.02 20.24
CA PRO A 640 -4.63 15.09 21.26
C PRO A 640 -3.47 16.10 21.23
N GLN A 641 -3.79 17.40 21.42
CA GLN A 641 -2.80 18.49 21.30
C GLN A 641 -1.58 18.32 22.23
N GLN A 642 -1.77 17.94 23.49
CA GLN A 642 -0.64 17.77 24.44
C GLN A 642 0.30 16.62 24.05
N GLY A 643 -0.26 15.49 23.61
CA GLY A 643 0.53 14.35 23.12
C GLY A 643 1.30 14.71 21.86
N ARG A 644 0.64 15.40 20.93
CA ARG A 644 1.23 15.95 19.70
C ARG A 644 2.37 16.91 20.00
N ASP A 645 2.18 17.89 20.87
CA ASP A 645 3.20 18.88 21.23
C ASP A 645 4.42 18.24 21.89
N ARG A 646 4.21 17.23 22.74
CA ARG A 646 5.30 16.46 23.35
C ARG A 646 6.13 15.74 22.30
N ALA A 647 5.47 15.05 21.36
CA ALA A 647 6.15 14.36 20.27
C ALA A 647 6.96 15.33 19.39
N ILE A 648 6.36 16.46 18.98
CA ILE A 648 7.06 17.47 18.15
C ILE A 648 8.28 18.05 18.88
N LYS A 649 8.15 18.35 20.18
CA LYS A 649 9.30 18.82 20.98
C LYS A 649 10.43 17.80 21.01
N THR A 650 10.12 16.51 21.13
CA THR A 650 11.13 15.44 21.09
C THR A 650 11.79 15.32 19.71
N LEU A 651 11.00 15.28 18.63
CA LEU A 651 11.51 15.17 17.26
C LEU A 651 12.41 16.35 16.88
N ARG A 652 12.03 17.55 17.31
CA ARG A 652 12.81 18.77 17.12
C ARG A 652 14.21 18.66 17.74
N LYS A 653 14.36 18.03 18.91
CA LYS A 653 15.68 17.81 19.56
C LYS A 653 16.62 16.96 18.71
N ALA A 654 16.10 16.19 17.77
CA ALA A 654 16.85 15.30 16.88
C ALA A 654 17.02 15.87 15.46
N PHE A 655 16.48 17.07 15.18
CA PHE A 655 16.37 17.60 13.81
C PHE A 655 15.70 16.61 12.84
N ALA A 656 14.71 15.85 13.35
CA ALA A 656 14.08 14.79 12.59
C ALA A 656 13.09 15.34 11.54
N PHE A 657 13.14 14.77 10.34
CA PHE A 657 12.16 14.98 9.28
C PHE A 657 11.05 13.92 9.36
N HIS A 658 9.79 14.25 9.09
CA HIS A 658 8.67 13.31 9.24
C HIS A 658 8.00 12.99 7.88
N ILE A 659 7.83 11.70 7.56
CA ILE A 659 7.03 11.20 6.43
C ILE A 659 5.82 10.43 6.98
N ALA A 660 4.61 10.74 6.48
CA ALA A 660 3.36 10.11 6.91
C ALA A 660 2.34 9.96 5.75
N GLY A 661 1.24 9.24 5.99
CA GLY A 661 0.11 8.99 5.08
C GLY A 661 -1.24 9.47 5.63
N ASP A 662 -2.29 8.64 5.46
CA ASP A 662 -3.68 8.76 5.99
C ASP A 662 -4.54 9.94 5.48
N GLN A 663 -3.98 11.14 5.41
CA GLN A 663 -4.80 12.35 5.23
C GLN A 663 -5.44 12.50 3.84
N HIS A 664 -5.11 11.63 2.88
CA HIS A 664 -5.61 11.70 1.49
C HIS A 664 -5.38 13.07 0.83
N LEU A 665 -4.38 13.81 1.31
CA LEU A 665 -4.10 15.17 0.91
C LEU A 665 -2.58 15.40 0.99
N GLY A 666 -1.91 15.15 -0.13
CA GLY A 666 -0.46 15.32 -0.23
C GLY A 666 -0.07 16.73 0.19
N SER A 667 0.81 16.86 1.18
CA SER A 667 1.13 18.16 1.77
C SER A 667 2.52 18.19 2.41
N THR A 668 3.23 19.30 2.19
CA THR A 668 4.44 19.61 2.92
C THR A 668 4.17 20.78 3.86
N SER A 669 4.51 20.59 5.12
CA SER A 669 4.24 21.54 6.19
C SER A 669 5.37 21.54 7.22
N GLN A 670 5.42 22.58 8.04
CA GLN A 670 6.29 22.66 9.19
C GLN A 670 5.46 22.76 10.47
N TYR A 671 5.78 21.93 11.46
CA TYR A 671 5.08 21.93 12.73
C TYR A 671 5.36 23.19 13.54
N GLY A 672 4.36 23.62 14.30
CA GLY A 672 4.46 24.71 15.28
C GLY A 672 3.91 24.29 16.64
N VAL A 673 4.65 24.59 17.72
CA VAL A 673 4.20 24.39 19.12
C VAL A 673 4.10 25.74 19.83
N GLU A 674 5.25 26.39 20.06
CA GLU A 674 5.30 27.72 20.68
C GLU A 674 4.96 28.81 19.65
N GLY A 675 5.59 28.75 18.47
CA GLY A 675 5.36 29.63 17.32
C GLY A 675 5.06 28.89 16.03
N TYR A 676 4.87 29.62 14.94
CA TYR A 676 4.87 29.03 13.59
C TYR A 676 6.30 28.65 13.21
N SER A 677 6.44 27.57 12.42
CA SER A 677 7.74 27.11 11.92
C SER A 677 8.80 26.86 13.00
N ASP A 678 8.40 26.48 14.22
CA ASP A 678 9.36 26.25 15.31
C ASP A 678 9.73 24.77 15.51
N GLY A 679 9.01 23.85 14.85
CA GLY A 679 9.23 22.41 14.82
C GLY A 679 9.83 21.89 13.51
N GLY A 680 9.80 20.57 13.34
CA GLY A 680 10.31 19.88 12.15
C GLY A 680 9.39 20.00 10.94
N TYR A 681 9.96 19.75 9.76
CA TYR A 681 9.20 19.59 8.52
C TYR A 681 8.55 18.21 8.45
N ALA A 682 7.40 18.16 7.81
CA ALA A 682 6.65 16.95 7.57
C ALA A 682 6.11 16.90 6.15
N PHE A 683 6.15 15.71 5.56
CA PHE A 683 5.57 15.39 4.27
C PHE A 683 4.52 14.29 4.44
N CYS A 684 3.24 14.68 4.34
CA CYS A 684 2.15 13.73 4.14
C CYS A 684 2.10 13.40 2.65
N VAL A 685 2.31 12.13 2.29
CA VAL A 685 2.22 11.72 0.88
C VAL A 685 0.76 11.69 0.41
N PRO A 686 0.49 11.93 -0.89
CA PRO A 686 -0.85 11.75 -1.43
C PRO A 686 -1.25 10.26 -1.42
N ALA A 687 -2.56 10.01 -1.50
CA ALA A 687 -3.09 8.65 -1.61
C ALA A 687 -2.76 8.02 -2.97
N ILE A 688 -2.44 6.73 -3.00
CA ILE A 688 -2.28 5.95 -4.25
C ILE A 688 -3.58 5.97 -5.07
N SER A 689 -4.71 5.84 -4.38
CA SER A 689 -6.04 5.89 -4.98
C SER A 689 -7.01 6.55 -4.01
N ASN A 690 -7.37 7.79 -4.33
CA ASN A 690 -8.03 8.68 -3.38
C ASN A 690 -9.57 8.56 -3.41
N ILE A 691 -10.15 7.90 -2.42
CA ILE A 691 -11.62 7.83 -2.23
C ILE A 691 -12.20 8.99 -1.45
N TRP A 692 -11.35 9.71 -0.72
CA TRP A 692 -11.74 10.78 0.19
C TRP A 692 -10.96 12.03 -0.21
N PRO A 693 -11.34 12.71 -1.31
CA PRO A 693 -10.61 13.87 -1.84
C PRO A 693 -10.73 15.08 -0.91
N ARG A 694 -10.09 14.99 0.26
CA ARG A 694 -9.93 16.08 1.22
C ARG A 694 -9.21 17.23 0.50
N ARG A 695 -9.48 18.45 0.92
CA ARG A 695 -8.98 19.65 0.24
C ARG A 695 -8.56 20.73 1.23
N TRP A 696 -7.60 21.55 0.81
CA TRP A 696 -7.10 22.73 1.48
C TRP A 696 -7.39 23.98 0.65
N PHE A 697 -8.51 24.62 0.95
CA PHE A 697 -8.88 25.89 0.36
C PHE A 697 -9.23 26.89 1.45
N PRO A 698 -8.23 27.41 2.19
CA PRO A 698 -8.48 28.34 3.26
C PRO A 698 -9.15 29.62 2.73
N PHE A 699 -10.15 30.11 3.47
CA PHE A 699 -10.88 31.32 3.09
C PHE A 699 -9.98 32.56 3.04
N ARG A 700 -8.94 32.62 3.89
CA ARG A 700 -7.97 33.71 3.98
C ARG A 700 -6.55 33.18 3.79
N SER A 701 -5.65 34.03 3.28
CA SER A 701 -4.21 33.77 3.30
C SER A 701 -3.68 33.57 4.71
N GLY A 702 -2.62 32.77 4.82
CA GLY A 702 -1.90 32.56 6.06
C GLY A 702 -1.03 33.76 6.45
N ILE A 703 -0.37 33.64 7.59
CA ILE A 703 0.66 34.58 8.04
C ILE A 703 1.93 34.34 7.23
N ASP A 704 2.60 35.40 6.79
CA ASP A 704 3.83 35.34 5.99
C ASP A 704 3.77 34.34 4.82
N PRO A 705 2.79 34.47 3.92
CA PRO A 705 2.55 33.48 2.87
C PRO A 705 3.67 33.48 1.82
N PHE A 706 3.93 32.31 1.22
CA PHE A 706 4.94 32.21 0.16
C PHE A 706 4.42 32.85 -1.14
N PRO A 707 5.24 33.61 -1.88
CA PRO A 707 4.79 34.35 -3.07
C PRO A 707 4.21 33.49 -4.20
N THR A 708 4.60 32.22 -4.30
CA THR A 708 4.19 31.31 -5.38
C THR A 708 2.72 30.90 -5.30
N ASN A 709 2.17 30.75 -4.10
CA ASN A 709 0.76 30.46 -3.89
C ASN A 709 0.27 31.03 -2.54
N PRO A 710 0.13 32.37 -2.43
CA PRO A 710 0.01 33.04 -1.15
C PRO A 710 -1.33 32.78 -0.45
N ARG A 711 -2.31 32.19 -1.13
CA ARG A 711 -3.60 31.83 -0.52
C ARG A 711 -3.52 30.55 0.29
N VAL A 712 -2.76 29.55 -0.16
CA VAL A 712 -2.72 28.22 0.47
C VAL A 712 -1.45 27.98 1.29
N THR A 713 -0.54 28.94 1.34
CA THR A 713 0.76 28.83 2.02
C THR A 713 0.92 29.84 3.15
N GLY A 714 1.90 29.60 4.03
CA GLY A 714 2.18 30.42 5.21
C GLY A 714 1.69 29.77 6.51
N GLY A 715 1.70 30.54 7.60
CA GLY A 715 1.26 30.09 8.93
C GLY A 715 -0.26 30.07 9.08
N PHE A 716 -0.80 28.95 9.55
CA PHE A 716 -2.22 28.73 9.82
C PHE A 716 -2.44 28.00 11.14
N LEU A 717 -3.63 28.22 11.73
CA LEU A 717 -4.14 27.36 12.78
C LEU A 717 -5.01 26.28 12.15
N ASP A 718 -4.79 25.02 12.55
CA ASP A 718 -5.72 23.94 12.21
C ASP A 718 -7.03 24.03 13.03
N GLY A 719 -7.97 23.11 12.80
CA GLY A 719 -9.21 23.06 13.55
C GLY A 719 -9.07 22.75 15.05
N PHE A 720 -7.89 22.38 15.53
CA PHE A 720 -7.59 22.18 16.96
C PHE A 720 -6.87 23.36 17.59
N GLY A 721 -6.56 24.39 16.80
CA GLY A 721 -5.76 25.54 17.23
C GLY A 721 -4.25 25.27 17.23
N ASN A 722 -3.81 24.15 16.64
CA ASN A 722 -2.39 23.87 16.48
C ASN A 722 -1.78 24.79 15.42
N LYS A 723 -0.56 25.24 15.64
CA LYS A 723 0.19 26.03 14.66
C LYS A 723 0.79 25.09 13.61
N MET A 724 0.60 25.42 12.34
CA MET A 724 1.22 24.76 11.20
C MET A 724 1.64 25.81 10.17
N THR A 725 2.73 25.55 9.45
CA THR A 725 3.13 26.38 8.30
C THR A 725 3.05 25.53 7.05
N VAL A 726 2.19 25.91 6.11
CA VAL A 726 1.91 25.14 4.89
C VAL A 726 2.82 25.63 3.77
N HIS A 727 3.58 24.72 3.17
CA HIS A 727 4.49 25.01 2.06
C HIS A 727 3.89 24.64 0.70
N ALA A 728 3.23 23.49 0.61
CA ALA A 728 2.52 23.05 -0.58
C ALA A 728 1.44 22.03 -0.24
N VAL A 729 0.37 21.99 -1.04
CA VAL A 729 -0.74 21.02 -0.93
C VAL A 729 -1.20 20.58 -2.33
N ALA A 730 -1.32 19.27 -2.54
CA ALA A 730 -1.85 18.65 -3.74
C ALA A 730 -3.38 18.62 -3.66
N ASN A 731 -4.02 19.75 -3.95
CA ASN A 731 -5.48 19.86 -3.93
C ASN A 731 -6.14 19.08 -5.08
N PRO A 732 -7.31 18.46 -4.85
CA PRO A 732 -8.10 17.86 -5.92
C PRO A 732 -8.62 18.94 -6.87
N VAL A 733 -8.24 18.83 -8.14
CA VAL A 733 -8.62 19.74 -9.22
C VAL A 733 -8.86 18.97 -10.50
N SER A 734 -9.66 19.52 -11.40
CA SER A 734 -9.91 18.87 -12.69
C SER A 734 -8.65 18.87 -13.55
N THR A 735 -8.22 17.68 -13.96
CA THR A 735 -6.96 17.43 -14.69
C THR A 735 -7.18 17.24 -16.19
N GLY A 736 -8.40 16.91 -16.60
CA GLY A 736 -8.73 16.54 -17.98
C GLY A 736 -8.24 15.15 -18.38
N GLN A 737 -7.85 14.30 -17.42
CA GLN A 737 -7.42 12.91 -17.63
C GLN A 737 -8.53 11.94 -17.22
N GLU A 738 -8.64 10.81 -17.93
CA GLU A 738 -9.61 9.74 -17.64
C GLU A 738 -8.90 8.49 -17.07
N PRO A 739 -9.46 7.79 -16.06
CA PRO A 739 -10.77 8.06 -15.44
C PRO A 739 -10.70 9.24 -14.46
N PHE A 740 -11.64 10.17 -14.59
CA PHE A 740 -11.69 11.36 -13.72
C PHE A 740 -11.76 11.01 -12.23
N GLU A 741 -12.42 9.90 -11.85
CA GLU A 741 -12.54 9.50 -10.45
C GLU A 741 -11.19 9.12 -9.80
N LEU A 742 -10.17 8.84 -10.60
CA LEU A 742 -8.82 8.56 -10.13
C LEU A 742 -7.93 9.82 -10.20
N TYR A 743 -7.93 10.51 -11.33
CA TYR A 743 -6.93 11.54 -11.61
C TYR A 743 -7.32 12.93 -11.11
N ASP A 744 -8.60 13.26 -10.99
CA ASP A 744 -9.06 14.56 -10.47
C ASP A 744 -9.04 14.64 -8.93
N ARG A 745 -8.78 13.52 -8.26
CA ARG A 745 -8.79 13.39 -6.79
C ARG A 745 -7.41 13.50 -6.15
N ALA A 746 -6.45 14.12 -6.84
CA ALA A 746 -5.09 14.31 -6.36
C ALA A 746 -4.36 13.01 -5.93
N ALA A 747 -4.61 11.89 -6.64
CA ALA A 747 -3.91 10.64 -6.41
C ALA A 747 -2.43 10.74 -6.84
N GLY A 748 -1.52 10.03 -6.16
CA GLY A 748 -0.10 10.15 -6.44
C GLY A 748 0.81 9.37 -5.50
N TYR A 749 2.07 9.80 -5.43
CA TYR A 749 3.10 9.25 -4.55
C TYR A 749 4.15 10.31 -4.20
N GLY A 750 4.94 10.04 -3.15
CA GLY A 750 6.04 10.90 -2.72
C GLY A 750 7.41 10.31 -3.01
N ILE A 751 8.38 11.16 -3.39
CA ILE A 751 9.81 10.82 -3.40
C ILE A 751 10.54 11.76 -2.45
N VAL A 752 11.37 11.21 -1.57
CA VAL A 752 12.24 11.98 -0.67
C VAL A 752 13.70 11.64 -0.95
N ARG A 753 14.52 12.65 -1.22
CA ARG A 753 15.96 12.48 -1.46
C ARG A 753 16.73 13.11 -0.31
N LEU A 754 17.54 12.30 0.37
CA LEU A 754 18.38 12.71 1.49
C LEU A 754 19.82 12.80 1.01
N ASN A 755 20.36 14.01 0.92
CA ASN A 755 21.73 14.22 0.45
C ASN A 755 22.72 14.16 1.61
N ARG A 756 23.60 13.16 1.60
CA ARG A 756 24.63 12.95 2.64
C ARG A 756 25.60 14.12 2.69
N ASN A 757 25.94 14.69 1.54
CA ASN A 757 26.96 15.71 1.43
C ASN A 757 26.42 17.10 1.80
N THR A 758 25.27 17.53 1.31
CA THR A 758 24.77 18.88 1.67
C THR A 758 23.94 18.89 2.94
N ARG A 759 23.48 17.71 3.40
CA ARG A 759 22.41 17.54 4.41
C ARG A 759 21.07 18.08 3.94
N ASP A 760 20.89 18.26 2.64
CA ASP A 760 19.60 18.67 2.10
C ASP A 760 18.62 17.49 2.08
N ILE A 761 17.35 17.83 2.26
CA ILE A 761 16.20 16.96 2.12
C ILE A 761 15.34 17.57 1.01
N VAL A 762 15.12 16.80 -0.06
CA VAL A 762 14.25 17.19 -1.18
C VAL A 762 13.00 16.34 -1.14
N MET A 763 11.84 17.00 -1.07
CA MET A 763 10.53 16.38 -1.14
C MET A 763 9.93 16.61 -2.52
N GLU A 764 9.43 15.56 -3.14
CA GLU A 764 8.77 15.57 -4.44
C GLU A 764 7.39 14.90 -4.32
N CYS A 765 6.37 15.53 -4.89
CA CYS A 765 4.98 15.04 -4.84
C CYS A 765 4.46 14.86 -6.26
N TRP A 766 4.28 13.62 -6.68
CA TRP A 766 4.03 13.27 -8.08
C TRP A 766 2.58 12.86 -8.31
N PRO A 767 1.89 13.43 -9.32
CA PRO A 767 0.60 12.93 -9.78
C PRO A 767 0.74 11.51 -10.34
N ARG A 768 -0.27 10.67 -10.11
CA ARG A 768 -0.26 9.27 -10.53
C ARG A 768 -0.17 9.09 -12.06
N PHE A 769 -0.85 9.94 -12.83
CA PHE A 769 -0.92 9.86 -14.29
C PHE A 769 0.29 10.47 -15.02
N GLN A 770 1.33 10.87 -14.29
CA GLN A 770 2.39 11.69 -14.86
C GLN A 770 3.32 10.90 -15.78
N ASP A 771 3.58 11.44 -16.97
CA ASP A 771 4.62 10.98 -17.88
C ASP A 771 6.00 11.48 -17.41
N LEU A 772 6.82 10.57 -16.89
CA LEU A 772 8.13 10.86 -16.32
C LEU A 772 9.20 11.22 -17.36
N SER A 773 8.96 10.93 -18.65
CA SER A 773 9.87 11.34 -19.73
C SER A 773 9.93 12.87 -19.92
N LYS A 774 8.97 13.60 -19.34
CA LYS A 774 8.83 15.06 -19.46
C LYS A 774 9.61 15.85 -18.37
N GLY A 775 10.41 15.18 -17.54
CA GLY A 775 11.27 15.81 -16.54
C GLY A 775 10.58 16.11 -15.20
N THR A 776 11.10 17.08 -14.43
CA THR A 776 10.66 17.37 -13.05
C THR A 776 9.59 18.46 -12.92
N GLY A 777 9.30 19.22 -13.98
CA GLY A 777 8.32 20.32 -13.99
C GLY A 777 6.85 19.89 -13.97
N VAL A 778 6.61 18.64 -13.59
CA VAL A 778 5.32 17.93 -13.75
C VAL A 778 4.81 17.33 -12.45
N GLN A 779 5.43 17.72 -11.33
CA GLN A 779 4.95 17.43 -9.98
C GLN A 779 3.68 18.25 -9.67
N TYR A 780 3.01 17.93 -8.57
CA TYR A 780 1.97 18.83 -8.06
C TYR A 780 2.55 20.24 -7.80
N PRO A 781 1.76 21.31 -7.99
CA PRO A 781 2.24 22.68 -7.82
C PRO A 781 2.83 22.93 -6.42
N GLY A 782 4.01 23.55 -6.37
CA GLY A 782 4.72 23.87 -5.13
C GLY A 782 5.87 22.92 -4.80
N TRP A 783 5.99 21.79 -5.49
CA TRP A 783 7.13 20.87 -5.40
C TRP A 783 8.05 20.96 -6.64
N PRO A 784 9.34 20.57 -6.53
CA PRO A 784 9.99 20.04 -5.34
C PRO A 784 10.26 21.09 -4.25
N ILE A 785 10.25 20.67 -2.99
CA ILE A 785 10.65 21.50 -1.84
C ILE A 785 11.99 21.01 -1.33
N ARG A 786 12.91 21.94 -1.10
CA ARG A 786 14.25 21.66 -0.54
C ARG A 786 14.41 22.35 0.80
N ILE A 787 14.87 21.62 1.79
CA ILE A 787 15.28 22.12 3.11
C ILE A 787 16.66 21.55 3.47
N ASN A 788 17.33 22.15 4.44
CA ASN A 788 18.49 21.54 5.09
C ASN A 788 18.07 20.80 6.37
N GLN A 789 18.80 19.77 6.76
CA GLN A 789 18.58 19.04 8.02
C GLN A 789 18.38 19.96 9.23
N LEU A 790 19.18 21.02 9.32
CA LEU A 790 19.13 21.96 10.45
C LEU A 790 17.83 22.77 10.51
N ASP A 791 17.08 22.87 9.41
CA ASP A 791 15.78 23.55 9.35
C ASP A 791 14.69 22.81 10.15
N ASN A 792 14.90 21.52 10.47
CA ASN A 792 13.99 20.74 11.30
C ASN A 792 14.00 21.15 12.79
N TYR A 793 14.85 22.10 13.18
CA TYR A 793 14.72 22.83 14.44
C TYR A 793 14.43 24.29 14.14
N GLY A 794 13.21 24.63 13.74
CA GLY A 794 12.90 25.99 13.28
C GLY A 794 12.86 27.08 14.37
N LYS A 795 12.92 26.72 15.67
CA LYS A 795 12.94 27.70 16.76
C LYS A 795 14.06 28.74 16.57
N LYS A 796 13.69 30.02 16.67
CA LYS A 796 14.61 31.15 16.53
C LYS A 796 15.59 31.21 17.70
N ALA A 797 16.87 31.40 17.39
CA ALA A 797 17.92 31.55 18.40
C ALA A 797 17.70 32.84 19.20
N VAL A 798 17.84 32.77 20.52
CA VAL A 798 17.98 33.96 21.39
C VAL A 798 19.44 34.40 21.40
N ALA A 799 20.36 33.44 21.43
CA ALA A 799 21.80 33.66 21.36
C ALA A 799 22.48 32.45 20.71
N HIS A 800 23.78 32.57 20.46
CA HIS A 800 24.61 31.48 19.99
C HIS A 800 25.74 31.22 21.00
N LEU A 801 26.08 29.96 21.21
CA LEU A 801 27.31 29.58 21.89
C LEU A 801 28.51 30.00 21.03
N PRO A 802 29.70 30.14 21.63
CA PRO A 802 30.91 30.41 20.86
C PRO A 802 31.14 29.32 19.82
N GLU A 803 31.81 29.68 18.72
CA GLU A 803 32.11 28.74 17.66
C GLU A 803 32.91 27.56 18.21
N ILE A 804 32.45 26.35 17.92
CA ILE A 804 33.11 25.12 18.33
C ILE A 804 33.99 24.66 17.17
N GLU A 805 35.29 24.46 17.42
CA GLU A 805 36.25 23.91 16.47
C GLU A 805 36.68 22.51 16.92
N VAL A 806 36.77 21.59 15.95
CA VAL A 806 37.09 20.19 16.20
C VAL A 806 38.31 19.77 15.40
N GLU A 807 39.31 19.25 16.10
CA GLU A 807 40.54 18.70 15.52
C GLU A 807 40.57 17.17 15.72
N GLY A 808 41.07 16.43 14.73
CA GLY A 808 41.21 14.98 14.80
C GLY A 808 39.94 14.15 14.54
N MET A 809 38.78 14.79 14.34
CA MET A 809 37.52 14.12 14.03
C MET A 809 36.74 14.86 12.94
N GLU A 810 35.92 14.16 12.15
CA GLU A 810 35.02 14.77 11.15
C GLU A 810 33.58 14.36 11.43
N ASN A 811 32.65 15.31 11.29
CA ASN A 811 31.22 15.09 11.52
C ASN A 811 30.91 14.50 12.92
N PRO A 812 31.43 15.10 14.02
CA PRO A 812 31.10 14.64 15.36
C PRO A 812 29.60 14.85 15.68
N VAL A 813 29.13 14.16 16.69
CA VAL A 813 27.84 14.43 17.34
C VAL A 813 28.04 15.51 18.39
N ILE A 814 27.18 16.52 18.40
CA ILE A 814 27.10 17.53 19.45
C ILE A 814 25.80 17.37 20.23
N GLU A 815 25.88 17.37 21.55
CA GLU A 815 24.76 17.52 22.48
C GLU A 815 24.88 18.87 23.20
N VAL A 816 23.80 19.65 23.18
CA VAL A 816 23.72 20.94 23.89
C VAL A 816 22.72 20.79 25.04
N ILE A 817 23.19 20.98 26.27
CA ILE A 817 22.41 20.73 27.49
C ILE A 817 22.33 22.04 28.29
N SER A 818 21.12 22.44 28.68
CA SER A 818 20.93 23.57 29.60
C SER A 818 21.29 23.17 31.03
N GLU A 819 22.14 23.95 31.70
CA GLU A 819 22.55 23.65 33.08
C GLU A 819 21.50 24.05 34.13
N SER A 820 20.58 24.96 33.80
CA SER A 820 19.53 25.39 34.73
C SER A 820 18.51 24.30 35.03
N GLY A 821 18.30 23.37 34.09
CA GLY A 821 17.33 22.28 34.21
C GLY A 821 17.87 20.89 33.86
N GLY A 822 19.13 20.77 33.42
CA GLY A 822 19.70 19.52 32.93
C GLY A 822 19.06 19.01 31.62
N GLU A 823 18.26 19.85 30.95
CA GLU A 823 17.51 19.44 29.77
C GLU A 823 18.40 19.45 28.52
N LEU A 824 18.34 18.37 27.74
CA LEU A 824 18.88 18.35 26.39
C LEU A 824 18.08 19.30 25.49
N ILE A 825 18.77 20.30 24.96
CA ILE A 825 18.23 21.27 23.99
C ILE A 825 18.15 20.65 22.60
N TYR A 826 19.21 19.98 22.15
CA TYR A 826 19.23 19.09 20.98
C TYR A 826 20.50 18.24 20.94
N SER A 827 20.47 17.20 20.10
CA SER A 827 21.62 16.45 19.65
C SER A 827 21.62 16.33 18.12
N VAL A 828 22.79 16.49 17.48
CA VAL A 828 22.92 16.36 16.01
C VAL A 828 24.32 15.93 15.60
N ARG A 829 24.43 15.08 14.58
CA ARG A 829 25.70 14.86 13.88
C ARG A 829 25.99 16.02 12.94
N ILE A 830 26.93 16.89 13.32
CA ILE A 830 27.26 18.09 12.53
C ILE A 830 27.93 17.69 11.21
N LYS A 831 27.97 18.63 10.26
CA LYS A 831 28.79 18.48 9.06
C LYS A 831 30.09 19.26 9.19
N GLY A 832 31.22 18.59 8.96
CA GLY A 832 32.56 19.16 9.00
C GLY A 832 33.15 19.17 10.40
N ARG A 833 33.92 20.24 10.69
CA ARG A 833 34.76 20.40 11.89
C ARG A 833 34.49 21.69 12.67
N SER A 834 33.48 22.45 12.27
CA SER A 834 33.02 23.64 12.99
C SER A 834 31.51 23.62 13.11
N PHE A 835 31.01 24.11 14.25
CA PHE A 835 29.58 24.29 14.46
C PHE A 835 29.34 25.44 15.43
N GLN A 836 28.39 26.31 15.09
CA GLN A 836 27.92 27.36 15.98
C GLN A 836 26.54 26.99 16.52
N ALA A 837 26.52 26.50 17.75
CA ALA A 837 25.29 26.04 18.40
C ALA A 837 24.37 27.22 18.73
N LYS A 838 23.15 27.23 18.19
CA LYS A 838 22.11 28.13 18.64
C LYS A 838 21.51 27.68 19.96
N VAL A 839 21.10 28.64 20.78
CA VAL A 839 20.42 28.40 22.06
C VAL A 839 19.26 29.37 22.25
N PHE A 840 18.39 29.06 23.20
CA PHE A 840 17.07 29.70 23.34
C PHE A 840 16.90 30.48 24.65
N ASP A 841 17.99 30.66 25.39
CA ASP A 841 18.07 31.44 26.63
C ASP A 841 19.52 31.93 26.83
N THR A 842 19.72 32.91 27.71
CA THR A 842 21.03 33.51 28.06
C THR A 842 21.75 32.79 29.22
N GLY A 843 21.28 31.61 29.62
CA GLY A 843 21.84 30.80 30.70
C GLY A 843 23.21 30.17 30.38
N THR A 844 23.64 29.23 31.22
CA THR A 844 24.86 28.43 31.00
C THR A 844 24.54 27.05 30.43
N TYR A 845 25.47 26.53 29.63
CA TYR A 845 25.28 25.30 28.88
C TYR A 845 26.46 24.35 29.07
N THR A 846 26.15 23.06 29.08
CA THR A 846 27.11 21.97 28.90
C THR A 846 27.05 21.50 27.45
N VAL A 847 28.20 21.39 26.80
CA VAL A 847 28.34 20.79 25.46
C VAL A 847 29.07 19.46 25.59
N ARG A 848 28.46 18.40 25.05
CA ARG A 848 29.13 17.10 24.83
C ARG A 848 29.39 16.95 23.34
N LEU A 849 30.60 16.58 22.95
CA LEU A 849 30.97 16.47 21.54
C LEU A 849 31.88 15.27 21.32
N GLY A 850 31.69 14.53 20.23
CA GLY A 850 32.57 13.42 19.83
C GLY A 850 31.86 12.41 18.94
N ASP A 851 32.39 11.19 18.87
CA ASP A 851 31.67 10.07 18.26
C ASP A 851 31.10 9.17 19.37
N PRO A 852 29.78 8.97 19.43
CA PRO A 852 29.15 8.20 20.50
C PRO A 852 29.62 6.73 20.56
N ASP A 853 30.15 6.19 19.46
CA ASP A 853 30.66 4.81 19.40
C ASP A 853 32.14 4.71 19.83
N VAL A 854 32.83 5.85 20.02
CA VAL A 854 34.28 5.90 20.29
C VAL A 854 34.61 6.70 21.54
N GLU A 855 34.36 8.01 21.54
CA GLU A 855 34.68 8.91 22.64
C GLU A 855 33.80 10.18 22.56
N MET A 856 33.26 10.60 23.70
CA MET A 856 32.58 11.89 23.87
C MET A 856 33.31 12.74 24.92
N LYS A 857 33.63 13.99 24.58
CA LYS A 857 34.23 14.98 25.49
C LYS A 857 33.20 15.98 25.97
N VAL A 858 33.41 16.56 27.15
CA VAL A 858 32.43 17.44 27.81
C VAL A 858 33.08 18.75 28.23
N VAL A 859 32.42 19.86 27.93
CA VAL A 859 32.76 21.20 28.42
C VAL A 859 31.53 21.81 29.08
N LYS A 860 31.70 22.37 30.28
CA LYS A 860 30.62 22.94 31.11
C LYS A 860 30.76 24.46 31.22
N ASN A 861 29.73 25.10 31.78
CA ASN A 861 29.69 26.54 32.07
C ASN A 861 29.87 27.43 30.83
N ILE A 862 29.45 26.96 29.65
CA ILE A 862 29.57 27.72 28.41
C ILE A 862 28.49 28.79 28.41
N LYS A 863 28.88 30.04 28.15
CA LYS A 863 27.96 31.18 28.04
C LYS A 863 27.80 31.62 26.58
N PRO A 864 26.58 32.01 26.16
CA PRO A 864 26.37 32.57 24.84
C PRO A 864 27.08 33.91 24.65
N GLY A 865 27.39 34.26 23.41
CA GLY A 865 27.89 35.60 23.04
C GLY A 865 29.37 35.88 23.32
N SER A 866 30.16 34.88 23.75
CA SER A 866 31.63 35.02 23.74
C SER A 866 32.17 34.85 22.32
N ASN A 867 33.18 35.66 21.97
CA ASN A 867 33.93 35.53 20.72
C ASN A 867 35.06 34.49 20.81
N GLU A 868 35.30 33.93 22.00
CA GLU A 868 36.35 32.95 22.24
C GLU A 868 35.89 31.54 21.81
N LYS A 869 36.58 30.97 20.82
CA LYS A 869 36.24 29.65 20.28
C LYS A 869 36.48 28.54 21.29
N ILE A 870 35.63 27.51 21.27
CA ILE A 870 35.78 26.32 22.09
C ILE A 870 36.42 25.23 21.24
N ARG A 871 37.58 24.72 21.65
CA ARG A 871 38.31 23.69 20.91
C ARG A 871 38.15 22.32 21.53
N PHE A 872 37.81 21.34 20.70
CA PHE A 872 37.85 19.92 21.03
C PHE A 872 38.89 19.23 20.15
N SER A 873 39.95 18.69 20.75
CA SER A 873 40.96 17.92 20.02
C SER A 873 40.82 16.44 20.34
N PHE A 874 40.62 15.60 19.33
CA PHE A 874 40.58 14.14 19.41
C PHE A 874 41.89 13.55 18.87
N LYS A 875 42.21 12.33 19.32
CA LYS A 875 43.43 11.63 18.92
C LYS A 875 43.27 10.92 17.59
#